data_AF-A0A010SA82-F1
#
_entry.id   AF-A0A010SA82-F1
#
_cell.length_a   1.000
_cell.length_b   1.000
_cell.length_c   1.000
_cell.angle_alpha   90.00
_cell.angle_beta   90.00
_cell.angle_gamma   90.00
#
_symmetry.space_group_name_H-M   'P 1'
#
loop_
_entity.id
_entity.type
_entity.pdbx_description
1 polymer ?
#
loop_
_entity_poly.entity_id
_entity_poly.type
_entity_poly.pdbx_seq_one_letter_code
_entity_poly.pdbx_strand_id
1 'polypeptide(L)'
;MTSHQGKISFAIIGTGLIGPRHARTVVQSPDAELIAVVDPAPAGAQLAAELNVAHHTSVGDLLQSEHVPQAAIVCTPNHTHVAVSKQLSSGGVHVLVEKPISSDIPSGTELLSHLQTTKVKTLVGHHRRFNPYIISTKKILDSGTLGKIIAINGLWTTYKPGIYFEAPTEWRQGKDGGVVLINAIHEIDLLHHLLGPITRVHAEKTTSQRGHEAEEGAALTIRFKSGVVGTFLISDNVPSPYNFEAGTGENPLIPKTGQNFYQIFGSEGSLSVPDLSIWSYKGTNKSWHSEMAREKLAVEDGIPFELQLAHFCRVIQGKESPSCSPQAGLAALIVCQAIKDALEANSTIDIPDYDLPVPLVSFRFLIFHASASDLALGSIRHFSASNGPRDNCLASRRPPTLSLHSACFAPLHEKAILSQSSSPKREQTYYNAPYTSPSASTIMSSAAPHGTNSASSANGEVDIKNLGHVETPKVQGTWTVEKALEISPGTAGPADAGSPLPYFHLIERLKTTKREGWRRFGIARGESIADHMYRMSLLSMLAPPALAPRLDLARCMKMCLIHDMAESLVGDITPVDGVAKPEKNRREAETMDYITKNLLGSVYGGIPGAEIREIWQEYEDSQTLNSHYVHDLDKMELLLQMMEYEKRGQGKLDLGEFAYVATKFMLPETKEWADALLKEREHFWGTQQHVHGEDGIEGGVQEDRRQQQDDYYERK
;
A
#
# COMPACT_ATOMS: atom_id res chain seq x y z
N MET A 1 -1.49 17.46 -61.45
CA MET A 1 -0.59 17.11 -60.33
C MET A 1 -0.79 18.15 -59.24
N THR A 2 -1.68 17.86 -58.29
CA THR A 2 -1.97 18.72 -57.14
C THR A 2 -0.95 18.44 -56.04
N SER A 3 -0.21 19.46 -55.64
CA SER A 3 0.87 19.42 -54.65
C SER A 3 0.43 18.91 -53.27
N HIS A 4 1.18 17.98 -52.69
CA HIS A 4 1.07 17.39 -51.34
C HIS A 4 1.35 18.38 -50.17
N GLN A 5 1.03 19.67 -50.30
CA GLN A 5 1.23 20.63 -49.21
C GLN A 5 0.08 20.54 -48.19
N GLY A 6 0.23 19.73 -47.14
CA GLY A 6 -0.68 19.78 -45.99
C GLY A 6 -0.72 18.55 -45.06
N LYS A 7 -0.30 17.36 -45.52
CA LYS A 7 -0.30 16.15 -44.71
C LYS A 7 0.93 16.07 -43.80
N ILE A 8 0.77 15.50 -42.61
CA ILE A 8 1.88 15.20 -41.71
C ILE A 8 2.46 13.82 -42.07
N SER A 9 3.77 13.73 -42.27
CA SER A 9 4.43 12.45 -42.54
C SER A 9 4.66 11.65 -41.24
N PHE A 10 4.30 10.37 -41.27
CA PHE A 10 4.37 9.45 -40.14
C PHE A 10 5.25 8.24 -40.44
N ALA A 11 5.88 7.73 -39.38
CA ALA A 11 6.40 6.36 -39.33
C ALA A 11 5.70 5.52 -38.26
N ILE A 12 5.60 4.21 -38.50
CA ILE A 12 5.18 3.23 -37.48
C ILE A 12 6.41 2.52 -36.94
N ILE A 13 6.58 2.53 -35.61
CA ILE A 13 7.70 1.88 -34.93
C ILE A 13 7.17 0.66 -34.18
N GLY A 14 7.50 -0.53 -34.65
CA GLY A 14 6.96 -1.80 -34.18
C GLY A 14 5.70 -2.23 -34.95
N THR A 15 5.74 -3.43 -35.50
CA THR A 15 4.69 -4.07 -36.32
C THR A 15 4.06 -5.28 -35.65
N GLY A 16 4.12 -5.32 -34.31
CA GLY A 16 3.38 -6.28 -33.50
C GLY A 16 1.86 -6.12 -33.62
N LEU A 17 1.09 -6.64 -32.67
CA LEU A 17 -0.37 -6.74 -32.79
C LEU A 17 -1.09 -5.42 -33.17
N ILE A 18 -0.65 -4.28 -32.64
CA ILE A 18 -1.33 -2.98 -32.85
C ILE A 18 -0.73 -2.14 -33.98
N GLY A 19 0.54 -2.37 -34.35
CA GLY A 19 1.27 -1.59 -35.36
C GLY A 19 0.56 -1.55 -36.73
N PRO A 20 0.14 -2.69 -37.31
CA PRO A 20 -0.60 -2.71 -38.57
C PRO A 20 -1.93 -1.94 -38.53
N ARG A 21 -2.63 -1.92 -37.38
CA ARG A 21 -3.88 -1.16 -37.22
C ARG A 21 -3.61 0.35 -37.29
N HIS A 22 -2.57 0.83 -36.60
CA HIS A 22 -2.12 2.22 -36.69
C HIS A 22 -1.65 2.57 -38.11
N ALA A 23 -0.86 1.71 -38.75
CA ALA A 23 -0.38 1.91 -40.12
C ALA A 23 -1.55 2.13 -41.10
N ARG A 24 -2.57 1.26 -41.05
CA ARG A 24 -3.77 1.39 -41.88
C ARG A 24 -4.57 2.65 -41.57
N THR A 25 -4.68 3.02 -40.29
CA THR A 25 -5.33 4.27 -39.86
C THR A 25 -4.63 5.50 -40.44
N VAL A 26 -3.28 5.51 -40.45
CA VAL A 26 -2.49 6.58 -41.07
C VAL A 26 -2.71 6.64 -42.58
N VAL A 27 -2.67 5.50 -43.27
CA VAL A 27 -2.90 5.42 -44.73
C VAL A 27 -4.28 5.93 -45.12
N GLN A 28 -5.30 5.66 -44.31
CA GLN A 28 -6.68 6.10 -44.57
C GLN A 28 -6.92 7.58 -44.22
N SER A 29 -5.98 8.23 -43.53
CA SER A 29 -6.17 9.58 -43.03
C SER A 29 -6.06 10.64 -44.14
N PRO A 30 -6.97 11.62 -44.18
CA PRO A 30 -6.82 12.79 -45.04
C PRO A 30 -5.71 13.74 -44.57
N ASP A 31 -5.33 13.70 -43.29
CA ASP A 31 -4.39 14.64 -42.66
C ASP A 31 -2.98 14.06 -42.48
N ALA A 32 -2.80 12.77 -42.72
CA ALA A 32 -1.54 12.05 -42.51
C ALA A 32 -1.11 11.25 -43.76
N GLU A 33 0.19 10.97 -43.83
CA GLU A 33 0.82 10.13 -44.84
C GLU A 33 1.82 9.19 -44.16
N LEU A 34 1.72 7.90 -44.42
CA LEU A 34 2.69 6.91 -43.93
C LEU A 34 3.88 6.87 -44.89
N ILE A 35 5.09 7.14 -44.40
CA ILE A 35 6.30 7.14 -45.24
C ILE A 35 7.25 6.00 -44.90
N ALA A 36 7.17 5.45 -43.68
CA ALA A 36 8.08 4.40 -43.23
C ALA A 36 7.48 3.48 -42.16
N VAL A 37 8.01 2.27 -42.10
CA VAL A 37 7.81 1.29 -41.03
C VAL A 37 9.17 0.88 -40.47
N VAL A 38 9.28 0.80 -39.16
CA VAL A 38 10.50 0.40 -38.45
C VAL A 38 10.22 -0.84 -37.61
N ASP A 39 10.83 -1.96 -37.99
CA ASP A 39 10.80 -3.19 -37.19
C ASP A 39 11.96 -4.10 -37.63
N PRO A 40 12.77 -4.62 -36.70
CA PRO A 40 13.86 -5.55 -37.03
C PRO A 40 13.36 -6.94 -37.45
N ALA A 41 12.11 -7.31 -37.12
CA ALA A 41 11.55 -8.61 -37.46
C ALA A 41 11.06 -8.66 -38.93
N PRO A 42 10.99 -9.86 -39.54
CA PRO A 42 10.53 -10.02 -40.93
C PRO A 42 9.14 -9.44 -41.22
N ALA A 43 8.26 -9.39 -40.22
CA ALA A 43 6.92 -8.80 -40.34
C ALA A 43 6.96 -7.31 -40.72
N GLY A 44 8.01 -6.57 -40.32
CA GLY A 44 8.20 -5.18 -40.69
C GLY A 44 8.36 -4.98 -42.20
N ALA A 45 9.26 -5.76 -42.81
CA ALA A 45 9.50 -5.71 -44.25
C ALA A 45 8.25 -6.11 -45.05
N GLN A 46 7.49 -7.11 -44.55
CA GLN A 46 6.23 -7.54 -45.17
C GLN A 46 5.19 -6.43 -45.16
N LEU A 47 4.95 -5.79 -44.01
CA LEU A 47 3.99 -4.69 -43.91
C LEU A 47 4.41 -3.47 -44.73
N ALA A 48 5.71 -3.13 -44.72
CA ALA A 48 6.23 -2.04 -45.53
C ALA A 48 6.01 -2.27 -47.03
N ALA A 49 6.23 -3.51 -47.50
CA ALA A 49 5.96 -3.89 -48.89
C ALA A 49 4.45 -3.87 -49.21
N GLU A 50 3.59 -4.37 -48.31
CA GLU A 50 2.12 -4.33 -48.47
C GLU A 50 1.62 -2.89 -48.62
N LEU A 51 2.16 -1.96 -47.82
CA LEU A 51 1.74 -0.55 -47.80
C LEU A 51 2.54 0.33 -48.77
N ASN A 52 3.53 -0.22 -49.47
CA ASN A 52 4.42 0.49 -50.40
C ASN A 52 5.13 1.70 -49.74
N VAL A 53 5.78 1.48 -48.60
CA VAL A 53 6.53 2.47 -47.82
C VAL A 53 7.94 1.99 -47.49
N ALA A 54 8.82 2.89 -47.03
CA ALA A 54 10.19 2.53 -46.67
C ALA A 54 10.21 1.59 -45.45
N HIS A 55 11.15 0.63 -45.44
CA HIS A 55 11.42 -0.23 -44.30
C HIS A 55 12.77 0.14 -43.68
N HIS A 56 12.81 0.27 -42.36
CA HIS A 56 14.04 0.35 -41.58
C HIS A 56 14.03 -0.70 -40.48
N THR A 57 15.21 -1.13 -40.05
CA THR A 57 15.36 -2.11 -38.95
C THR A 57 15.57 -1.43 -37.60
N SER A 58 15.94 -0.14 -37.58
CA SER A 58 16.10 0.64 -36.35
C SER A 58 15.65 2.10 -36.50
N VAL A 59 15.35 2.74 -35.36
CA VAL A 59 15.06 4.17 -35.31
C VAL A 59 16.29 5.00 -35.70
N GLY A 60 17.50 4.49 -35.45
CA GLY A 60 18.74 5.16 -35.86
C GLY A 60 18.83 5.30 -37.37
N ASP A 61 18.55 4.21 -38.09
CA ASP A 61 18.56 4.18 -39.56
C ASP A 61 17.47 5.09 -40.14
N LEU A 62 16.28 5.12 -39.52
CA LEU A 62 15.20 6.04 -39.91
C LEU A 62 15.66 7.50 -39.79
N LEU A 63 16.29 7.88 -38.67
CA LEU A 63 16.73 9.26 -38.41
C LEU A 63 17.93 9.68 -39.27
N GLN A 64 18.69 8.72 -39.82
CA GLN A 64 19.79 8.97 -40.77
C GLN A 64 19.35 8.91 -42.23
N SER A 65 18.09 8.55 -42.49
CA SER A 65 17.55 8.46 -43.84
C SER A 65 17.33 9.83 -44.48
N GLU A 66 17.19 9.86 -45.81
CA GLU A 66 16.87 11.08 -46.56
C GLU A 66 15.48 11.64 -46.22
N HIS A 67 14.59 10.81 -45.68
CA HIS A 67 13.19 11.14 -45.43
C HIS A 67 12.80 10.88 -43.98
N VAL A 68 13.29 11.73 -43.07
CA VAL A 68 12.88 11.71 -41.66
C VAL A 68 11.41 12.15 -41.53
N PRO A 69 10.53 11.37 -40.86
CA PRO A 69 9.13 11.73 -40.70
C PRO A 69 8.94 12.88 -39.72
N GLN A 70 7.83 13.61 -39.84
CA GLN A 70 7.44 14.63 -38.87
C GLN A 70 6.94 14.04 -37.56
N ALA A 71 6.32 12.86 -37.62
CA ALA A 71 5.76 12.16 -36.47
C ALA A 71 6.00 10.65 -36.53
N ALA A 72 5.91 9.98 -35.39
CA ALA A 72 6.02 8.54 -35.27
C ALA A 72 5.02 7.99 -34.26
N ILE A 73 4.46 6.81 -34.55
CA ILE A 73 3.63 6.05 -33.62
C ILE A 73 4.45 4.87 -33.10
N VAL A 74 4.71 4.84 -31.79
CA VAL A 74 5.50 3.82 -31.10
C VAL A 74 4.56 2.73 -30.59
N CYS A 75 4.68 1.54 -31.19
CA CYS A 75 3.87 0.34 -30.98
C CYS A 75 4.75 -0.87 -30.56
N THR A 76 5.91 -0.60 -29.98
CA THR A 76 6.90 -1.61 -29.59
C THR A 76 6.54 -2.26 -28.23
N PRO A 77 7.26 -3.28 -27.74
CA PRO A 77 7.03 -3.79 -26.39
C PRO A 77 7.23 -2.71 -25.31
N ASN A 78 6.39 -2.70 -24.27
CA ASN A 78 6.30 -1.64 -23.25
C ASN A 78 7.66 -1.15 -22.70
N HIS A 79 8.57 -2.07 -22.40
CA HIS A 79 9.89 -1.74 -21.82
C HIS A 79 10.78 -0.90 -22.75
N THR A 80 10.47 -0.85 -24.04
CA THR A 80 11.22 -0.07 -25.04
C THR A 80 10.65 1.32 -25.28
N HIS A 81 9.43 1.61 -24.81
CA HIS A 81 8.70 2.85 -25.11
C HIS A 81 9.52 4.11 -24.77
N VAL A 82 10.14 4.15 -23.57
CA VAL A 82 10.93 5.29 -23.10
C VAL A 82 12.14 5.53 -24.00
N ALA A 83 12.96 4.49 -24.23
CA ALA A 83 14.18 4.62 -25.01
C ALA A 83 13.89 5.05 -26.46
N VAL A 84 12.91 4.40 -27.10
CA VAL A 84 12.49 4.71 -28.47
C VAL A 84 11.92 6.13 -28.57
N SER A 85 11.04 6.51 -27.64
CA SER A 85 10.44 7.85 -27.61
C SER A 85 11.49 8.94 -27.42
N LYS A 86 12.48 8.74 -26.54
CA LYS A 86 13.60 9.67 -26.35
C LYS A 86 14.45 9.81 -27.62
N GLN A 87 14.73 8.70 -28.31
CA GLN A 87 15.52 8.72 -29.54
C GLN A 87 14.80 9.51 -30.66
N LEU A 88 13.51 9.25 -30.88
CA LEU A 88 12.69 9.97 -31.86
C LEU A 88 12.56 11.46 -31.54
N SER A 89 12.23 11.79 -30.29
CA SER A 89 12.04 13.18 -29.86
C SER A 89 13.34 13.99 -29.88
N SER A 90 14.49 13.36 -29.58
CA SER A 90 15.82 13.97 -29.78
C SER A 90 16.12 14.27 -31.25
N GLY A 91 15.60 13.46 -32.16
CA GLY A 91 15.63 13.70 -33.61
C GLY A 91 14.61 14.72 -34.12
N GLY A 92 13.83 15.36 -33.23
CA GLY A 92 12.81 16.33 -33.60
C GLY A 92 11.48 15.74 -34.08
N VAL A 93 11.30 14.41 -33.96
CA VAL A 93 10.09 13.71 -34.41
C VAL A 93 9.01 13.76 -33.32
N HIS A 94 7.79 14.14 -33.67
CA HIS A 94 6.63 14.09 -32.76
C HIS A 94 6.24 12.65 -32.45
N VAL A 95 5.81 12.35 -31.22
CA VAL A 95 5.62 10.96 -30.78
C VAL A 95 4.18 10.71 -30.30
N LEU A 96 3.50 9.72 -30.88
CA LEU A 96 2.38 9.05 -30.23
C LEU A 96 2.91 7.72 -29.68
N VAL A 97 2.93 7.56 -28.37
CA VAL A 97 3.42 6.32 -27.73
C VAL A 97 2.26 5.49 -27.21
N GLU A 98 2.20 4.22 -27.57
CA GLU A 98 1.18 3.32 -27.04
C GLU A 98 1.24 3.19 -25.52
N LYS A 99 0.11 2.82 -24.93
CA LYS A 99 0.00 2.64 -23.48
C LYS A 99 0.56 1.27 -23.06
N PRO A 100 1.13 1.15 -21.84
CA PRO A 100 1.47 2.21 -20.91
C PRO A 100 2.63 3.08 -21.44
N ILE A 101 2.73 4.33 -21.00
CA ILE A 101 3.80 5.24 -21.42
C ILE A 101 5.21 4.71 -21.09
N SER A 102 5.32 3.94 -20.01
CA SER A 102 6.54 3.30 -19.53
C SER A 102 6.20 2.00 -18.79
N SER A 103 7.21 1.15 -18.55
CA SER A 103 7.06 -0.05 -17.72
C SER A 103 7.08 0.26 -16.22
N ASP A 104 7.66 1.40 -15.84
CA ASP A 104 7.83 1.81 -14.44
C ASP A 104 7.74 3.34 -14.31
N ILE A 105 7.48 3.81 -13.09
CA ILE A 105 7.30 5.24 -12.79
C ILE A 105 8.61 6.04 -12.96
N PRO A 106 9.78 5.57 -12.47
CA PRO A 106 11.05 6.27 -12.69
C PRO A 106 11.39 6.53 -14.17
N SER A 107 11.30 5.52 -15.03
CA SER A 107 11.60 5.67 -16.46
C SER A 107 10.59 6.56 -17.18
N GLY A 108 9.32 6.52 -16.78
CA GLY A 108 8.31 7.47 -17.23
C GLY A 108 8.62 8.91 -16.82
N THR A 109 9.06 9.12 -15.59
CA THR A 109 9.47 10.44 -15.07
C THR A 109 10.69 10.98 -15.82
N GLU A 110 11.64 10.11 -16.17
CA GLU A 110 12.78 10.45 -17.01
C GLU A 110 12.34 10.87 -18.43
N LEU A 111 11.38 10.15 -19.03
CA LEU A 111 10.82 10.53 -20.34
C LEU A 111 10.18 11.92 -20.27
N LEU A 112 9.37 12.21 -19.25
CA LEU A 112 8.75 13.53 -19.08
C LEU A 112 9.82 14.63 -18.99
N SER A 113 10.85 14.42 -18.17
CA SER A 113 11.97 15.36 -18.02
C SER A 113 12.69 15.59 -19.34
N HIS A 114 12.91 14.53 -20.12
CA HIS A 114 13.50 14.63 -21.46
C HIS A 114 12.60 15.44 -22.40
N LEU A 115 11.30 15.15 -22.46
CA LEU A 115 10.37 15.82 -23.37
C LEU A 115 10.29 17.34 -23.12
N GLN A 116 10.46 17.79 -21.87
CA GLN A 116 10.53 19.22 -21.54
C GLN A 116 11.72 19.95 -22.18
N THR A 117 12.79 19.23 -22.51
CA THR A 117 13.97 19.81 -23.19
C THR A 117 13.78 19.92 -24.71
N THR A 118 12.67 19.40 -25.24
CA THR A 118 12.37 19.34 -26.66
C THR A 118 11.21 20.27 -27.04
N LYS A 119 11.04 20.53 -28.33
CA LYS A 119 9.85 21.22 -28.87
C LYS A 119 8.81 20.25 -29.43
N VAL A 120 9.04 18.94 -29.32
CA VAL A 120 8.16 17.95 -29.94
C VAL A 120 6.84 17.86 -29.20
N LYS A 121 5.78 17.52 -29.93
CA LYS A 121 4.49 17.17 -29.34
C LYS A 121 4.46 15.67 -29.08
N THR A 122 3.93 15.30 -27.93
CA THR A 122 3.79 13.91 -27.52
C THR A 122 2.38 13.63 -27.02
N LEU A 123 1.82 12.50 -27.44
CA LEU A 123 0.53 11.97 -26.99
C LEU A 123 0.71 10.52 -26.51
N VAL A 124 -0.07 10.10 -25.52
CA VAL A 124 -0.14 8.69 -25.10
C VAL A 124 -1.36 8.01 -25.73
N GLY A 125 -1.20 6.77 -26.16
CA GLY A 125 -2.14 5.94 -26.91
C GLY A 125 -3.41 5.50 -26.19
N HIS A 126 -3.94 6.28 -25.24
CA HIS A 126 -5.23 6.01 -24.61
C HIS A 126 -6.39 6.36 -25.55
N HIS A 127 -6.60 5.53 -26.58
CA HIS A 127 -7.56 5.77 -27.65
C HIS A 127 -9.01 5.81 -27.18
N ARG A 128 -9.35 5.18 -26.03
CA ARG A 128 -10.71 5.18 -25.47
C ARG A 128 -11.24 6.58 -25.12
N ARG A 129 -10.37 7.57 -24.86
CA ARG A 129 -10.78 8.99 -24.69
C ARG A 129 -11.48 9.54 -25.94
N PHE A 130 -11.13 9.00 -27.12
CA PHE A 130 -11.66 9.41 -28.42
C PHE A 130 -12.87 8.58 -28.85
N ASN A 131 -13.36 7.69 -27.99
CA ASN A 131 -14.61 6.99 -28.27
C ASN A 131 -15.78 7.98 -28.18
N PRO A 132 -16.70 8.01 -29.16
CA PRO A 132 -17.81 8.98 -29.17
C PRO A 132 -18.69 8.98 -27.91
N TYR A 133 -18.87 7.82 -27.26
CA TYR A 133 -19.59 7.74 -25.99
C TYR A 133 -18.86 8.48 -24.87
N ILE A 134 -17.53 8.40 -24.82
CA ILE A 134 -16.70 9.11 -23.82
C ILE A 134 -16.61 10.60 -24.14
N ILE A 135 -16.44 10.98 -25.41
CA ILE A 135 -16.47 12.38 -25.84
C ILE A 135 -17.80 13.03 -25.41
N SER A 136 -18.92 12.35 -25.67
CA SER A 136 -20.25 12.82 -25.29
C SER A 136 -20.42 12.87 -23.78
N THR A 137 -19.93 11.86 -23.06
CA THR A 137 -19.92 11.85 -21.58
C THR A 137 -19.17 13.07 -21.04
N LYS A 138 -17.96 13.35 -21.55
CA LYS A 138 -17.16 14.52 -21.13
C LYS A 138 -17.89 15.83 -21.41
N LYS A 139 -18.52 15.98 -22.58
CA LYS A 139 -19.36 17.15 -22.92
C LYS A 139 -20.50 17.36 -21.91
N ILE A 140 -21.18 16.30 -21.49
CA ILE A 140 -22.28 16.35 -20.51
C ILE A 140 -21.78 16.72 -19.11
N LEU A 141 -20.63 16.22 -18.70
CA LEU A 141 -20.02 16.60 -17.42
C LEU A 141 -19.59 18.07 -17.44
N ASP A 142 -18.95 18.52 -18.52
CA ASP A 142 -18.44 19.88 -18.67
C ASP A 142 -19.54 20.93 -18.82
N SER A 143 -20.72 20.57 -19.35
CA SER A 143 -21.86 21.48 -19.43
C SER A 143 -22.49 21.79 -18.07
N GLY A 144 -22.13 21.03 -17.02
CA GLY A 144 -22.72 21.18 -15.69
C GLY A 144 -24.15 20.64 -15.58
N THR A 145 -24.64 19.89 -16.59
CA THR A 145 -26.02 19.36 -16.63
C THR A 145 -26.34 18.50 -15.41
N LEU A 146 -25.36 17.76 -14.87
CA LEU A 146 -25.54 16.93 -13.68
C LEU A 146 -25.27 17.68 -12.36
N GLY A 147 -24.92 18.96 -12.41
CA GLY A 147 -24.48 19.75 -11.26
C GLY A 147 -23.14 19.31 -10.71
N LYS A 148 -23.00 19.35 -9.38
CA LYS A 148 -21.79 18.88 -8.70
C LYS A 148 -21.75 17.37 -8.75
N ILE A 149 -20.69 16.79 -9.32
CA ILE A 149 -20.48 15.34 -9.29
C ILE A 149 -20.18 14.89 -7.85
N ILE A 150 -20.82 13.81 -7.43
CA ILE A 150 -20.78 13.26 -6.08
C ILE A 150 -20.04 11.92 -6.07
N ALA A 151 -20.42 11.02 -6.98
CA ALA A 151 -19.89 9.66 -7.01
C ALA A 151 -19.88 9.06 -8.42
N ILE A 152 -19.13 7.98 -8.58
CA ILE A 152 -19.15 7.10 -9.76
C ILE A 152 -19.18 5.63 -9.33
N ASN A 153 -19.90 4.81 -10.07
CA ASN A 153 -19.77 3.36 -10.03
C ASN A 153 -19.35 2.86 -11.42
N GLY A 154 -18.39 1.94 -11.47
CA GLY A 154 -17.89 1.40 -12.73
C GLY A 154 -17.63 -0.09 -12.71
N LEU A 155 -17.72 -0.71 -13.89
CA LEU A 155 -17.47 -2.13 -14.12
C LEU A 155 -16.59 -2.31 -15.35
N TRP A 156 -15.57 -3.15 -15.23
CA TRP A 156 -14.92 -3.76 -16.39
C TRP A 156 -14.78 -5.25 -16.10
N THR A 157 -15.72 -6.04 -16.60
CA THR A 157 -15.80 -7.47 -16.34
C THR A 157 -15.95 -8.26 -17.63
N THR A 158 -15.12 -9.28 -17.81
CA THR A 158 -15.16 -10.18 -18.96
C THR A 158 -14.54 -11.53 -18.63
N TYR A 159 -14.71 -12.52 -19.49
CA TYR A 159 -14.05 -13.81 -19.37
C TYR A 159 -12.99 -13.93 -20.46
N LYS A 160 -11.71 -13.96 -20.06
CA LYS A 160 -10.62 -14.28 -20.99
C LYS A 160 -10.36 -15.79 -20.98
N PRO A 161 -10.41 -16.45 -22.14
CA PRO A 161 -10.20 -17.90 -22.23
C PRO A 161 -8.73 -18.27 -21.98
N GLY A 162 -8.48 -19.54 -21.63
CA GLY A 162 -7.13 -20.06 -21.34
C GLY A 162 -6.09 -19.74 -22.42
N ILE A 163 -6.45 -19.86 -23.70
CA ILE A 163 -5.59 -19.56 -24.85
C ILE A 163 -5.05 -18.12 -24.85
N TYR A 164 -5.72 -17.17 -24.17
CA TYR A 164 -5.22 -15.80 -24.01
C TYR A 164 -3.94 -15.72 -23.17
N PHE A 165 -3.69 -16.73 -22.33
CA PHE A 165 -2.55 -16.81 -21.42
C PHE A 165 -1.52 -17.84 -21.90
N GLU A 166 -1.75 -18.50 -23.04
CA GLU A 166 -0.83 -19.48 -23.61
C GLU A 166 0.20 -18.80 -24.53
N ALA A 167 1.22 -19.58 -24.94
CA ALA A 167 2.28 -19.09 -25.82
C ALA A 167 1.72 -18.53 -27.14
N PRO A 168 2.22 -17.37 -27.65
CA PRO A 168 3.42 -16.64 -27.20
C PRO A 168 3.13 -15.51 -26.21
N THR A 169 2.04 -15.59 -25.44
CA THR A 169 1.57 -14.53 -24.54
C THR A 169 1.53 -14.93 -23.07
N GLU A 170 2.31 -15.94 -22.70
CA GLU A 170 2.47 -16.50 -21.35
C GLU A 170 2.95 -15.48 -20.32
N TRP A 171 3.63 -14.41 -20.74
CA TRP A 171 4.06 -13.31 -19.87
C TRP A 171 2.89 -12.67 -19.11
N ARG A 172 1.65 -12.78 -19.62
CA ARG A 172 0.43 -12.29 -18.97
C ARG A 172 0.08 -12.99 -17.66
N GLN A 173 0.68 -14.15 -17.39
CA GLN A 173 0.51 -14.92 -16.16
C GLN A 173 1.40 -14.41 -15.01
N GLY A 174 2.47 -13.67 -15.30
CA GLY A 174 3.43 -13.18 -14.32
C GLY A 174 3.12 -11.78 -13.79
N LYS A 175 3.98 -11.26 -12.91
CA LYS A 175 3.82 -9.94 -12.26
C LYS A 175 3.57 -8.76 -13.20
N ASP A 176 4.14 -8.76 -14.41
CA ASP A 176 3.96 -7.67 -15.39
C ASP A 176 2.67 -7.80 -16.21
N GLY A 177 1.94 -8.90 -16.01
CA GLY A 177 0.62 -9.14 -16.57
C GLY A 177 -0.50 -8.58 -15.70
N GLY A 178 -1.60 -9.33 -15.64
CA GLY A 178 -2.73 -9.02 -14.77
C GLY A 178 -3.70 -7.99 -15.35
N VAL A 179 -4.93 -8.02 -14.83
CA VAL A 179 -6.01 -7.17 -15.35
C VAL A 179 -5.77 -5.68 -15.06
N VAL A 180 -4.98 -5.34 -14.03
CA VAL A 180 -4.72 -3.94 -13.65
C VAL A 180 -3.89 -3.23 -14.72
N LEU A 181 -2.72 -3.76 -15.08
CA LEU A 181 -1.84 -3.13 -16.06
C LEU A 181 -2.33 -3.31 -17.51
N ILE A 182 -3.06 -4.39 -17.80
CA ILE A 182 -3.55 -4.65 -19.15
C ILE A 182 -4.83 -3.84 -19.44
N ASN A 183 -5.79 -3.84 -18.52
CA ASN A 183 -7.15 -3.31 -18.71
C ASN A 183 -7.50 -2.13 -17.80
N ALA A 184 -7.22 -2.17 -16.48
CA ALA A 184 -7.58 -1.08 -15.57
C ALA A 184 -6.89 0.23 -15.97
N ILE A 185 -5.69 0.19 -16.54
CA ILE A 185 -4.99 1.39 -16.98
C ILE A 185 -5.83 2.26 -17.94
N HIS A 186 -6.70 1.65 -18.76
CA HIS A 186 -7.63 2.39 -19.59
C HIS A 186 -8.77 3.00 -18.78
N GLU A 187 -9.29 2.29 -17.78
CA GLU A 187 -10.34 2.79 -16.89
C GLU A 187 -9.83 3.95 -16.05
N ILE A 188 -8.65 3.81 -15.44
CA ILE A 188 -7.99 4.85 -14.66
C ILE A 188 -7.73 6.09 -15.52
N ASP A 189 -7.27 5.92 -16.75
CA ASP A 189 -7.09 7.02 -17.70
C ASP A 189 -8.40 7.78 -17.99
N LEU A 190 -9.50 7.04 -18.20
CA LEU A 190 -10.84 7.61 -18.40
C LEU A 190 -11.37 8.31 -17.15
N LEU A 191 -11.19 7.71 -15.96
CA LEU A 191 -11.58 8.30 -14.69
C LEU A 191 -10.83 9.61 -14.44
N HIS A 192 -9.52 9.65 -14.71
CA HIS A 192 -8.75 10.90 -14.68
C HIS A 192 -9.27 11.93 -15.67
N HIS A 193 -9.57 11.50 -16.91
CA HIS A 193 -10.09 12.39 -17.94
C HIS A 193 -11.44 13.00 -17.58
N LEU A 194 -12.34 12.21 -16.98
CA LEU A 194 -13.72 12.61 -16.67
C LEU A 194 -13.84 13.35 -15.33
N LEU A 195 -13.10 12.94 -14.31
CA LEU A 195 -13.33 13.34 -12.91
C LEU A 195 -12.10 13.99 -12.23
N GLY A 196 -10.95 14.00 -12.89
CA GLY A 196 -9.70 14.57 -12.37
C GLY A 196 -8.84 13.58 -11.59
N PRO A 197 -7.79 14.06 -10.90
CA PRO A 197 -6.79 13.19 -10.28
C PRO A 197 -7.34 12.30 -9.17
N ILE A 198 -6.92 11.04 -9.14
CA ILE A 198 -7.16 10.10 -8.04
C ILE A 198 -6.07 10.27 -6.97
N THR A 199 -6.47 10.36 -5.70
CA THR A 199 -5.57 10.61 -4.56
C THR A 199 -5.54 9.48 -3.55
N ARG A 200 -6.45 8.50 -3.65
CA ARG A 200 -6.47 7.33 -2.76
C ARG A 200 -7.20 6.18 -3.40
N VAL A 201 -6.67 4.98 -3.20
CA VAL A 201 -7.31 3.72 -3.61
C VAL A 201 -7.28 2.72 -2.47
N HIS A 202 -8.33 1.93 -2.36
CA HIS A 202 -8.34 0.68 -1.61
C HIS A 202 -8.74 -0.43 -2.58
N ALA A 203 -8.12 -1.60 -2.46
CA ALA A 203 -8.31 -2.69 -3.40
C ALA A 203 -8.41 -4.03 -2.68
N GLU A 204 -9.37 -4.84 -3.10
CA GLU A 204 -9.63 -6.19 -2.59
C GLU A 204 -9.55 -7.18 -3.76
N LYS A 205 -8.76 -8.26 -3.61
CA LYS A 205 -8.61 -9.27 -4.67
C LYS A 205 -9.92 -10.04 -4.88
N THR A 206 -10.29 -10.27 -6.12
CA THR A 206 -11.39 -11.21 -6.42
C THR A 206 -10.93 -12.66 -6.24
N THR A 207 -11.87 -13.60 -6.12
CA THR A 207 -11.57 -15.03 -6.14
C THR A 207 -10.83 -15.42 -7.41
N SER A 208 -9.68 -16.08 -7.25
CA SER A 208 -8.87 -16.61 -8.36
C SER A 208 -9.45 -17.92 -8.90
N GLN A 209 -9.39 -18.10 -10.22
CA GLN A 209 -9.82 -19.29 -10.94
C GLN A 209 -8.67 -20.00 -11.68
N ARG A 210 -7.62 -19.28 -12.12
CA ARG A 210 -6.51 -19.88 -12.90
C ARG A 210 -5.25 -20.11 -12.07
N GLY A 211 -5.13 -19.50 -10.89
CA GLY A 211 -3.98 -19.69 -10.00
C GLY A 211 -2.65 -19.13 -10.54
N HIS A 212 -2.72 -18.20 -11.48
CA HIS A 212 -1.54 -17.46 -11.94
C HIS A 212 -1.03 -16.47 -10.88
N GLU A 213 0.22 -16.04 -11.02
CA GLU A 213 0.79 -14.99 -10.17
C GLU A 213 0.09 -13.64 -10.39
N ALA A 214 -0.24 -13.35 -11.65
CA ALA A 214 -1.00 -12.17 -12.06
C ALA A 214 -2.41 -12.12 -11.44
N GLU A 215 -2.84 -10.91 -11.06
CA GLU A 215 -4.19 -10.69 -10.55
C GLU A 215 -5.26 -10.82 -11.65
N GLU A 216 -6.36 -11.49 -11.31
CA GLU A 216 -7.50 -11.74 -12.22
C GLU A 216 -8.62 -10.70 -12.09
N GLY A 217 -8.63 -9.98 -10.96
CA GLY A 217 -9.66 -9.02 -10.64
C GLY A 217 -9.46 -8.34 -9.30
N ALA A 218 -10.08 -7.17 -9.16
CA ALA A 218 -10.08 -6.36 -7.97
C ALA A 218 -11.39 -5.58 -7.81
N ALA A 219 -11.91 -5.53 -6.59
CA ALA A 219 -12.90 -4.54 -6.18
C ALA A 219 -12.17 -3.32 -5.60
N LEU A 220 -12.52 -2.13 -6.07
CA LEU A 220 -11.81 -0.87 -5.77
C LEU A 220 -12.75 0.13 -5.11
N THR A 221 -12.24 0.84 -4.10
CA THR A 221 -12.78 2.13 -3.64
C THR A 221 -11.80 3.24 -3.95
N ILE A 222 -12.26 4.33 -4.55
CA ILE A 222 -11.43 5.39 -5.14
C ILE A 222 -11.82 6.76 -4.55
N ARG A 223 -10.82 7.61 -4.27
CA ARG A 223 -10.98 9.03 -3.93
C ARG A 223 -10.37 9.90 -5.00
N PHE A 224 -11.11 10.91 -5.44
CA PHE A 224 -10.60 11.96 -6.32
C PHE A 224 -10.20 13.20 -5.52
N LYS A 225 -9.27 14.00 -6.06
CA LYS A 225 -8.84 15.29 -5.48
C LYS A 225 -10.00 16.28 -5.30
N SER A 226 -11.01 16.17 -6.16
CA SER A 226 -12.26 16.96 -6.10
C SER A 226 -13.18 16.58 -4.93
N GLY A 227 -12.89 15.49 -4.22
CA GLY A 227 -13.74 14.91 -3.17
C GLY A 227 -14.74 13.86 -3.68
N VAL A 228 -14.88 13.70 -5.00
CA VAL A 228 -15.68 12.64 -5.64
C VAL A 228 -15.19 11.26 -5.17
N VAL A 229 -16.11 10.31 -5.08
CA VAL A 229 -15.86 8.93 -4.62
C VAL A 229 -16.22 7.95 -5.72
N GLY A 230 -15.48 6.85 -5.83
CA GLY A 230 -15.74 5.83 -6.83
C GLY A 230 -15.75 4.43 -6.25
N THR A 231 -16.62 3.57 -6.77
CA THR A 231 -16.46 2.11 -6.68
C THR A 231 -16.21 1.54 -8.06
N PHE A 232 -15.32 0.56 -8.15
CA PHE A 232 -15.03 -0.11 -9.41
C PHE A 232 -14.85 -1.61 -9.20
N LEU A 233 -15.43 -2.44 -10.05
CA LEU A 233 -15.08 -3.86 -10.12
C LEU A 233 -14.40 -4.13 -11.46
N ILE A 234 -13.15 -4.54 -11.41
CA ILE A 234 -12.42 -5.02 -12.58
C ILE A 234 -12.18 -6.53 -12.46
N SER A 235 -12.46 -7.31 -13.50
CA SER A 235 -12.20 -8.74 -13.53
C SER A 235 -12.14 -9.28 -14.96
N ASP A 236 -11.20 -10.17 -15.25
CA ASP A 236 -11.09 -10.86 -16.53
C ASP A 236 -11.31 -12.39 -16.43
N ASN A 237 -11.91 -12.84 -15.33
CA ASN A 237 -12.25 -14.23 -15.06
C ASN A 237 -13.78 -14.49 -14.93
N VAL A 238 -14.64 -13.54 -15.31
CA VAL A 238 -16.11 -13.68 -15.13
C VAL A 238 -16.86 -13.51 -16.46
N PRO A 239 -17.74 -14.45 -16.86
CA PRO A 239 -18.60 -14.27 -18.04
C PRO A 239 -19.55 -13.07 -17.83
N SER A 240 -19.26 -11.95 -18.50
CA SER A 240 -19.97 -10.70 -18.24
C SER A 240 -20.01 -9.78 -19.48
N PRO A 241 -21.14 -9.08 -19.71
CA PRO A 241 -21.25 -8.05 -20.73
C PRO A 241 -20.88 -6.64 -20.24
N TYR A 242 -20.56 -6.46 -18.94
CA TYR A 242 -20.35 -5.15 -18.32
C TYR A 242 -18.89 -4.72 -18.41
N ASN A 243 -18.49 -4.28 -19.60
CA ASN A 243 -17.19 -3.70 -19.88
C ASN A 243 -17.28 -2.70 -21.04
N PHE A 244 -16.23 -1.88 -21.19
CA PHE A 244 -16.17 -0.83 -22.20
C PHE A 244 -16.37 -1.36 -23.63
N GLU A 245 -15.69 -2.45 -23.99
CA GLU A 245 -15.71 -3.02 -25.34
C GLU A 245 -17.10 -3.55 -25.70
N ALA A 246 -17.70 -4.40 -24.87
CA ALA A 246 -19.03 -4.95 -25.10
C ALA A 246 -20.12 -3.85 -25.03
N GLY A 247 -19.97 -2.87 -24.14
CA GLY A 247 -20.89 -1.74 -24.04
C GLY A 247 -20.88 -0.88 -25.31
N THR A 248 -19.70 -0.44 -25.76
CA THR A 248 -19.58 0.51 -26.88
C THR A 248 -19.56 -0.14 -28.26
N GLY A 249 -19.10 -1.40 -28.34
CA GLY A 249 -18.75 -2.08 -29.59
C GLY A 249 -17.41 -1.64 -30.18
N GLU A 250 -16.50 -1.10 -29.37
CA GLU A 250 -15.20 -0.58 -29.84
C GLU A 250 -14.31 -1.65 -30.49
N ASN A 251 -14.30 -2.86 -29.94
CA ASN A 251 -13.58 -3.98 -30.50
C ASN A 251 -14.56 -4.85 -31.29
N PRO A 252 -14.45 -4.93 -32.64
CA PRO A 252 -15.37 -5.70 -33.46
C PRO A 252 -15.29 -7.22 -33.20
N LEU A 253 -14.24 -7.70 -32.52
CA LEU A 253 -14.11 -9.09 -32.11
C LEU A 253 -14.90 -9.43 -30.84
N ILE A 254 -15.39 -8.43 -30.11
CA ILE A 254 -16.19 -8.59 -28.90
C ILE A 254 -17.64 -8.21 -29.24
N PRO A 255 -18.62 -9.11 -29.05
CA PRO A 255 -20.03 -8.80 -29.34
C PRO A 255 -20.53 -7.57 -28.58
N LYS A 256 -21.09 -6.61 -29.32
CA LYS A 256 -21.72 -5.42 -28.73
C LYS A 256 -23.03 -5.80 -28.03
N THR A 257 -23.14 -5.49 -26.75
CA THR A 257 -24.32 -5.74 -25.90
C THR A 257 -25.05 -4.45 -25.55
N GLY A 258 -24.38 -3.30 -25.61
CA GLY A 258 -24.94 -2.01 -25.20
C GLY A 258 -25.14 -1.87 -23.69
N GLN A 259 -24.61 -2.79 -22.88
CA GLN A 259 -24.78 -2.74 -21.43
C GLN A 259 -23.94 -1.63 -20.81
N ASN A 260 -24.49 -1.03 -19.76
CA ASN A 260 -23.84 0.08 -19.07
C ASN A 260 -22.65 -0.40 -18.24
N PHE A 261 -21.54 0.33 -18.34
CA PHE A 261 -20.33 0.08 -17.58
C PHE A 261 -20.02 1.20 -16.59
N TYR A 262 -20.55 2.42 -16.76
CA TYR A 262 -20.49 3.48 -15.73
C TYR A 262 -21.89 3.99 -15.33
N GLN A 263 -22.00 4.38 -14.07
CA GLN A 263 -23.02 5.27 -13.54
C GLN A 263 -22.35 6.44 -12.83
N ILE A 264 -22.64 7.67 -13.27
CA ILE A 264 -22.12 8.91 -12.68
C ILE A 264 -23.26 9.62 -11.97
N PHE A 265 -23.04 10.01 -10.72
CA PHE A 265 -24.05 10.61 -9.86
C PHE A 265 -23.69 12.06 -9.55
N GLY A 266 -24.54 12.99 -9.97
CA GLY A 266 -24.42 14.42 -9.69
C GLY A 266 -25.59 14.96 -8.85
N SER A 267 -25.46 16.21 -8.40
CA SER A 267 -26.45 16.87 -7.56
C SER A 267 -27.78 17.18 -8.26
N GLU A 268 -27.77 17.34 -9.59
CA GLU A 268 -28.96 17.63 -10.41
C GLU A 268 -29.45 16.40 -11.20
N GLY A 269 -28.64 15.36 -11.35
CA GLY A 269 -29.02 14.16 -12.06
C GLY A 269 -27.92 13.10 -12.11
N SER A 270 -28.25 11.93 -12.65
CA SER A 270 -27.30 10.85 -12.90
C SER A 270 -27.22 10.49 -14.37
N LEU A 271 -26.07 10.01 -14.81
CA LEU A 271 -25.78 9.60 -16.19
C LEU A 271 -25.31 8.15 -16.22
N SER A 272 -25.85 7.35 -17.14
CA SER A 272 -25.32 6.02 -17.46
C SER A 272 -24.57 6.02 -18.80
N VAL A 273 -23.51 5.21 -18.88
CA VAL A 273 -22.64 5.08 -20.06
C VAL A 273 -22.55 3.59 -20.43
N PRO A 274 -22.76 3.19 -21.70
CA PRO A 274 -22.76 4.04 -22.90
C PRO A 274 -24.16 4.41 -23.42
N ASP A 275 -25.25 4.03 -22.76
CA ASP A 275 -26.59 4.35 -23.27
C ASP A 275 -26.93 5.86 -23.26
N LEU A 276 -26.12 6.67 -22.56
CA LEU A 276 -26.25 8.11 -22.36
C LEU A 276 -27.65 8.54 -21.90
N SER A 277 -28.20 7.80 -20.95
CA SER A 277 -29.43 8.19 -20.26
C SER A 277 -29.12 9.10 -19.07
N ILE A 278 -29.75 10.27 -19.04
CA ILE A 278 -29.75 11.19 -17.90
C ILE A 278 -31.06 11.01 -17.13
N TRP A 279 -30.96 10.81 -15.82
CA TRP A 279 -32.10 10.84 -14.90
C TRP A 279 -32.04 12.08 -14.02
N SER A 280 -33.15 12.82 -13.93
CA SER A 280 -33.29 14.02 -13.10
C SER A 280 -34.74 14.19 -12.61
N TYR A 281 -34.96 14.97 -11.56
CA TYR A 281 -36.34 15.25 -11.09
C TYR A 281 -37.08 16.19 -12.03
N LYS A 282 -38.38 15.95 -12.23
CA LYS A 282 -39.26 16.92 -12.92
C LYS A 282 -39.54 18.12 -12.01
N GLY A 283 -39.22 19.33 -12.48
CA GLY A 283 -39.44 20.59 -11.74
C GLY A 283 -38.27 20.99 -10.84
N THR A 284 -38.47 21.99 -9.99
CA THR A 284 -37.37 22.61 -9.21
C THR A 284 -37.21 22.04 -7.78
N ASN A 285 -38.21 21.34 -7.26
CA ASN A 285 -38.18 20.82 -5.89
C ASN A 285 -37.71 19.36 -5.86
N LYS A 286 -36.48 19.11 -5.40
CA LYS A 286 -35.92 17.76 -5.29
C LYS A 286 -36.50 17.03 -4.10
N SER A 287 -37.20 15.93 -4.33
CA SER A 287 -37.76 15.08 -3.28
C SER A 287 -37.85 13.64 -3.74
N TRP A 288 -37.66 12.69 -2.83
CA TRP A 288 -37.86 11.25 -3.12
C TRP A 288 -39.30 10.90 -3.53
N HIS A 289 -40.26 11.80 -3.32
CA HIS A 289 -41.64 11.67 -3.81
C HIS A 289 -41.87 12.28 -5.21
N SER A 290 -40.89 13.03 -5.75
CA SER A 290 -41.00 13.66 -7.07
C SER A 290 -40.65 12.66 -8.17
N GLU A 291 -41.39 12.71 -9.27
CA GLU A 291 -41.13 11.83 -10.41
C GLU A 291 -39.80 12.20 -11.08
N MET A 292 -39.01 11.18 -11.46
CA MET A 292 -37.82 11.39 -12.28
C MET A 292 -38.16 11.29 -13.78
N ALA A 293 -37.57 12.17 -14.57
CA ALA A 293 -37.55 12.08 -16.02
C ALA A 293 -36.28 11.38 -16.50
N ARG A 294 -36.38 10.66 -17.62
CA ARG A 294 -35.26 10.11 -18.35
C ARG A 294 -35.12 10.83 -19.69
N GLU A 295 -33.96 11.39 -19.96
CA GLU A 295 -33.56 11.88 -21.27
C GLU A 295 -32.47 10.97 -21.83
N LYS A 296 -32.58 10.55 -23.09
CA LYS A 296 -31.56 9.76 -23.76
C LYS A 296 -30.92 10.59 -24.86
N LEU A 297 -29.60 10.73 -24.81
CA LEU A 297 -28.86 11.53 -25.79
C LEU A 297 -28.35 10.67 -26.94
N ALA A 298 -28.34 11.26 -28.14
CA ALA A 298 -27.73 10.65 -29.32
C ALA A 298 -26.21 10.75 -29.23
N VAL A 299 -25.53 9.80 -29.86
CA VAL A 299 -24.06 9.72 -29.91
C VAL A 299 -23.66 9.82 -31.37
N GLU A 300 -22.68 10.67 -31.66
CA GLU A 300 -22.11 10.79 -33.01
C GLU A 300 -21.31 9.52 -33.36
N ASP A 301 -21.28 9.14 -34.63
CA ASP A 301 -20.42 8.05 -35.08
C ASP A 301 -18.96 8.49 -35.13
N GLY A 302 -18.04 7.56 -34.87
CA GLY A 302 -16.61 7.85 -34.96
C GLY A 302 -15.74 6.67 -34.54
N ILE A 303 -14.63 6.49 -35.25
CA ILE A 303 -13.66 5.43 -34.98
C ILE A 303 -12.56 6.00 -34.08
N PRO A 304 -12.34 5.45 -32.86
CA PRO A 304 -11.44 6.07 -31.87
C PRO A 304 -10.00 6.29 -32.36
N PHE A 305 -9.43 5.34 -33.11
CA PHE A 305 -8.07 5.45 -33.64
C PHE A 305 -7.93 6.57 -34.69
N GLU A 306 -8.94 6.74 -35.56
CA GLU A 306 -8.98 7.82 -36.55
C GLU A 306 -9.10 9.19 -35.87
N LEU A 307 -10.00 9.28 -34.87
CA LEU A 307 -10.19 10.49 -34.08
C LEU A 307 -8.94 10.86 -33.27
N GLN A 308 -8.23 9.87 -32.71
CA GLN A 308 -6.96 10.06 -32.01
C GLN A 308 -5.86 10.58 -32.95
N LEU A 309 -5.71 9.97 -34.13
CA LEU A 309 -4.72 10.40 -35.12
C LEU A 309 -5.01 11.82 -35.61
N ALA A 310 -6.27 12.12 -35.95
CA ALA A 310 -6.68 13.46 -36.37
C ALA A 310 -6.42 14.51 -35.27
N HIS A 311 -6.71 14.16 -34.02
CA HIS A 311 -6.36 15.01 -32.88
C HIS A 311 -4.85 15.23 -32.76
N PHE A 312 -4.05 14.17 -32.89
CA PHE A 312 -2.58 14.30 -32.83
C PHE A 312 -2.04 15.20 -33.94
N CYS A 313 -2.60 15.10 -35.16
CA CYS A 313 -2.29 16.02 -36.25
C CYS A 313 -2.59 17.48 -35.89
N ARG A 314 -3.75 17.75 -35.27
CA ARG A 314 -4.12 19.11 -34.79
C ARG A 314 -3.21 19.60 -33.67
N VAL A 315 -2.75 18.73 -32.77
CA VAL A 315 -1.79 19.05 -31.72
C VAL A 315 -0.43 19.43 -32.30
N ILE A 316 0.07 18.67 -33.29
CA ILE A 316 1.31 18.97 -34.02
C ILE A 316 1.23 20.35 -34.68
N GLN A 317 0.09 20.66 -35.29
CA GLN A 317 -0.18 21.96 -35.92
C GLN A 317 -0.43 23.09 -34.92
N GLY A 318 -0.44 22.82 -33.61
CA GLY A 318 -0.70 23.82 -32.56
C GLY A 318 -2.14 24.30 -32.47
N LYS A 319 -3.09 23.57 -33.06
CA LYS A 319 -4.53 23.90 -33.06
C LYS A 319 -5.25 23.42 -31.80
N GLU A 320 -4.76 22.36 -31.16
CA GLU A 320 -5.33 21.76 -29.96
C GLU A 320 -4.24 21.40 -28.93
N SER A 321 -4.62 21.32 -27.67
CA SER A 321 -3.79 20.76 -26.60
C SER A 321 -3.92 19.23 -26.56
N PRO A 322 -2.88 18.49 -26.15
CA PRO A 322 -2.96 17.03 -26.04
C PRO A 322 -4.10 16.57 -25.11
N SER A 323 -5.04 15.79 -25.63
CA SER A 323 -6.13 15.18 -24.85
C SER A 323 -5.59 14.14 -23.85
N CYS A 324 -4.53 13.41 -24.22
CA CYS A 324 -3.80 12.51 -23.33
C CYS A 324 -2.30 12.86 -23.34
N SER A 325 -1.91 13.80 -22.49
CA SER A 325 -0.51 14.20 -22.34
C SER A 325 0.36 13.07 -21.76
N PRO A 326 1.70 13.14 -21.90
CA PRO A 326 2.62 12.23 -21.23
C PRO A 326 2.40 12.17 -19.72
N GLN A 327 2.10 13.32 -19.11
CA GLN A 327 1.79 13.44 -17.68
C GLN A 327 0.51 12.66 -17.33
N ALA A 328 -0.54 12.76 -18.15
CA ALA A 328 -1.77 12.01 -17.92
C ALA A 328 -1.54 10.49 -18.04
N GLY A 329 -0.74 10.04 -19.00
CA GLY A 329 -0.39 8.62 -19.15
C GLY A 329 0.43 8.09 -17.98
N LEU A 330 1.39 8.87 -17.46
CA LEU A 330 2.16 8.48 -16.28
C LEU A 330 1.30 8.51 -15.01
N ALA A 331 0.40 9.48 -14.86
CA ALA A 331 -0.56 9.54 -13.77
C ALA A 331 -1.44 8.28 -13.70
N ALA A 332 -1.89 7.77 -14.85
CA ALA A 332 -2.65 6.51 -14.90
C ALA A 332 -1.79 5.32 -14.42
N LEU A 333 -0.52 5.25 -14.82
CA LEU A 333 0.41 4.22 -14.37
C LEU A 333 0.67 4.27 -12.85
N ILE A 334 0.81 5.48 -12.28
CA ILE A 334 0.98 5.68 -10.83
C ILE A 334 -0.20 5.09 -10.05
N VAL A 335 -1.42 5.36 -10.49
CA VAL A 335 -2.62 4.80 -9.82
C VAL A 335 -2.70 3.29 -10.02
N CYS A 336 -2.35 2.75 -11.18
CA CYS A 336 -2.27 1.31 -11.38
C CYS A 336 -1.27 0.64 -10.44
N GLN A 337 -0.09 1.25 -10.23
CA GLN A 337 0.87 0.78 -9.25
C GLN A 337 0.28 0.81 -7.83
N ALA A 338 -0.35 1.93 -7.44
CA ALA A 338 -1.00 2.04 -6.13
C ALA A 338 -2.12 1.00 -5.92
N ILE A 339 -2.84 0.61 -6.98
CA ILE A 339 -3.82 -0.49 -6.91
C ILE A 339 -3.11 -1.82 -6.63
N LYS A 340 -1.99 -2.10 -7.31
CA LYS A 340 -1.22 -3.33 -7.05
C LYS A 340 -0.67 -3.36 -5.63
N ASP A 341 -0.12 -2.23 -5.17
CA ASP A 341 0.38 -2.09 -3.81
C ASP A 341 -0.75 -2.30 -2.79
N ALA A 342 -1.94 -1.76 -3.05
CA ALA A 342 -3.14 -1.97 -2.21
C ALA A 342 -3.57 -3.44 -2.17
N LEU A 343 -3.50 -4.16 -3.30
CA LEU A 343 -3.83 -5.58 -3.39
C LEU A 343 -2.81 -6.48 -2.68
N GLU A 344 -1.53 -6.07 -2.65
CA GLU A 344 -0.48 -6.77 -1.92
C GLU A 344 -0.58 -6.53 -0.41
N ALA A 345 -0.81 -5.28 0.00
CA ALA A 345 -0.90 -4.89 1.40
C ALA A 345 -2.29 -5.15 2.04
N ASN A 346 -3.29 -5.53 1.23
CA ASN A 346 -4.70 -5.64 1.62
C ASN A 346 -5.20 -4.40 2.38
N SER A 347 -4.84 -3.21 1.88
CA SER A 347 -4.99 -1.97 2.62
C SER A 347 -5.36 -0.78 1.71
N THR A 348 -5.45 0.41 2.30
CA THR A 348 -5.71 1.65 1.57
C THR A 348 -4.37 2.35 1.29
N ILE A 349 -4.15 2.75 0.05
CA ILE A 349 -2.97 3.49 -0.39
C ILE A 349 -3.37 4.93 -0.71
N ASP A 350 -2.81 5.89 0.03
CA ASP A 350 -2.81 7.29 -0.33
C ASP A 350 -1.77 7.55 -1.42
N ILE A 351 -2.17 8.20 -2.49
CA ILE A 351 -1.31 8.52 -3.63
C ILE A 351 -0.81 9.95 -3.41
N PRO A 352 0.51 10.15 -3.23
CA PRO A 352 1.06 11.49 -3.02
C PRO A 352 0.76 12.36 -4.24
N ASP A 353 0.61 13.68 -4.00
CA ASP A 353 0.55 14.63 -5.09
C ASP A 353 1.84 14.49 -5.91
N TYR A 354 1.71 13.95 -7.12
CA TYR A 354 2.80 13.86 -8.07
C TYR A 354 2.85 15.17 -8.85
N ASP A 355 3.80 16.04 -8.49
CA ASP A 355 4.17 17.20 -9.30
C ASP A 355 4.84 16.71 -10.58
N LEU A 356 4.02 16.26 -11.54
CA LEU A 356 4.52 15.87 -12.84
C LEU A 356 4.94 17.13 -13.58
N PRO A 357 6.16 17.16 -14.14
CA PRO A 357 6.69 18.36 -14.79
C PRO A 357 5.70 18.87 -15.86
N VAL A 358 5.01 19.96 -15.57
CA VAL A 358 4.04 20.58 -16.49
C VAL A 358 4.83 21.23 -17.63
N PRO A 359 4.38 21.14 -18.89
CA PRO A 359 4.92 22.02 -19.93
C PRO A 359 4.67 23.45 -19.48
N LEU A 360 5.69 24.31 -19.51
CA LEU A 360 5.54 25.76 -19.34
C LEU A 360 4.67 26.30 -20.49
N VAL A 361 3.35 26.22 -20.33
CA VAL A 361 2.41 26.98 -21.15
C VAL A 361 2.46 28.39 -20.60
N SER A 362 3.07 29.30 -21.36
CA SER A 362 3.01 30.73 -21.07
C SER A 362 1.55 31.17 -21.19
N PHE A 363 0.81 31.10 -20.08
CA PHE A 363 -0.49 31.74 -19.93
C PHE A 363 -0.23 33.25 -19.95
N ARG A 364 -0.20 33.83 -21.16
CA ARG A 364 -0.51 35.25 -21.31
C ARG A 364 -1.98 35.40 -20.94
N PHE A 365 -2.24 35.86 -19.72
CA PHE A 365 -3.52 36.43 -19.36
C PHE A 365 -3.83 37.55 -20.37
N LEU A 366 -4.70 37.27 -21.34
CA LEU A 366 -5.43 38.30 -22.07
C LEU A 366 -6.45 38.86 -21.07
N ILE A 367 -6.02 39.85 -20.29
CA ILE A 367 -6.92 40.69 -19.51
C ILE A 367 -7.75 41.48 -20.53
N PHE A 368 -8.99 41.04 -20.74
CA PHE A 368 -10.04 41.88 -21.29
C PHE A 368 -10.19 43.10 -20.37
N HIS A 369 -9.85 44.29 -20.88
CA HIS A 369 -10.18 45.55 -20.23
C HIS A 369 -11.69 45.73 -20.31
N ALA A 370 -12.41 45.33 -19.26
CA ALA A 370 -13.71 45.89 -18.97
C ALA A 370 -13.47 47.20 -18.20
N SER A 371 -13.74 48.32 -18.86
CA SER A 371 -13.80 49.64 -18.24
C SER A 371 -14.90 49.65 -17.18
N ALA A 372 -14.52 49.82 -15.92
CA ALA A 372 -15.40 50.34 -14.88
C ALA A 372 -14.59 51.30 -14.02
N SER A 373 -14.87 52.58 -14.25
CA SER A 373 -14.54 53.70 -13.38
C SER A 373 -15.08 53.43 -11.96
N ASP A 374 -14.28 53.85 -10.98
CA ASP A 374 -14.68 54.40 -9.67
C ASP A 374 -14.12 53.68 -8.44
N LEU A 375 -13.33 54.47 -7.68
CA LEU A 375 -13.09 54.43 -6.23
C LEU A 375 -12.28 53.23 -5.69
N ALA A 376 -11.34 53.35 -4.75
CA ALA A 376 -10.57 54.42 -4.15
C ALA A 376 -9.45 53.73 -3.33
N LEU A 377 -8.25 54.31 -3.36
CA LEU A 377 -7.21 54.35 -2.33
C LEU A 377 -7.13 53.25 -1.24
N GLY A 378 -5.98 52.58 -1.18
CA GLY A 378 -5.54 51.84 0.01
C GLY A 378 -4.15 51.21 -0.16
N SER A 379 -3.12 51.93 0.28
CA SER A 379 -1.69 51.57 0.22
C SER A 379 -1.26 50.46 1.20
N ILE A 380 -0.23 49.66 0.87
CA ILE A 380 1.07 49.52 1.60
C ILE A 380 1.82 48.18 1.33
N ARG A 381 3.06 48.35 0.81
CA ARG A 381 4.38 47.66 1.03
C ARG A 381 4.45 46.11 1.05
N HIS A 382 5.15 45.46 0.12
CA HIS A 382 6.62 45.21 -0.01
C HIS A 382 7.27 44.42 1.13
N PHE A 383 7.75 43.20 0.82
CA PHE A 383 8.99 42.62 1.34
C PHE A 383 9.62 41.64 0.32
N SER A 384 10.95 41.65 0.25
CA SER A 384 11.85 41.02 -0.73
C SER A 384 12.94 40.23 0.02
N ALA A 385 13.38 39.09 -0.54
CA ALA A 385 14.71 38.46 -0.41
C ALA A 385 14.70 37.20 -1.32
N SER A 386 15.49 36.98 -2.39
CA SER A 386 16.93 37.07 -2.72
C SER A 386 17.58 35.67 -2.79
N ASN A 387 18.19 35.37 -3.95
CA ASN A 387 18.72 34.08 -4.43
C ASN A 387 20.22 33.85 -4.15
N GLY A 388 20.59 32.56 -3.93
CA GLY A 388 21.74 31.83 -4.50
C GLY A 388 23.12 31.89 -3.81
N PRO A 389 24.14 31.08 -4.22
CA PRO A 389 24.16 30.01 -5.25
C PRO A 389 24.93 28.70 -4.86
N ARG A 390 25.10 27.85 -5.90
CA ARG A 390 25.54 26.44 -6.03
C ARG A 390 27.05 26.16 -5.87
N ASP A 391 27.43 24.88 -5.76
CA ASP A 391 28.57 24.28 -6.50
C ASP A 391 28.49 22.74 -6.69
N ASN A 392 29.08 22.27 -7.80
CA ASN A 392 29.10 20.92 -8.40
C ASN A 392 30.34 20.10 -8.01
N CYS A 393 30.30 18.75 -8.10
CA CYS A 393 31.22 17.95 -8.95
C CYS A 393 30.97 16.42 -8.91
N LEU A 394 31.25 15.80 -10.07
CA LEU A 394 31.04 14.41 -10.50
C LEU A 394 32.22 13.47 -10.14
N ALA A 395 31.98 12.15 -10.05
CA ALA A 395 32.59 11.12 -10.94
C ALA A 395 32.49 9.66 -10.43
N SER A 396 31.70 8.85 -11.15
CA SER A 396 31.98 7.51 -11.72
C SER A 396 32.73 6.39 -10.94
N ARG A 397 32.15 5.18 -10.91
CA ARG A 397 32.65 3.94 -11.56
C ARG A 397 31.66 2.76 -11.40
N ARG A 398 31.44 2.01 -12.49
CA ARG A 398 30.63 0.77 -12.58
C ARG A 398 31.44 -0.48 -12.13
N PRO A 399 30.79 -1.59 -11.71
CA PRO A 399 31.41 -2.89 -11.49
C PRO A 399 31.33 -3.80 -12.74
N PRO A 400 32.11 -4.89 -12.82
CA PRO A 400 31.94 -5.91 -13.85
C PRO A 400 31.04 -7.07 -13.41
N THR A 401 30.46 -7.66 -14.46
CA THR A 401 29.54 -8.79 -14.64
C THR A 401 30.12 -10.20 -14.39
N LEU A 402 29.21 -11.19 -14.34
CA LEU A 402 29.31 -12.65 -14.65
C LEU A 402 28.92 -13.53 -13.45
N SER A 403 28.23 -14.66 -13.54
CA SER A 403 27.44 -15.32 -14.59
C SER A 403 26.70 -16.52 -13.97
N LEU A 404 25.56 -16.83 -14.56
CA LEU A 404 24.73 -18.05 -14.49
C LEU A 404 25.44 -19.39 -14.18
N HIS A 405 24.74 -20.26 -13.44
CA HIS A 405 24.69 -21.70 -13.72
C HIS A 405 23.28 -22.27 -13.42
N SER A 406 22.72 -22.95 -14.42
CA SER A 406 21.50 -23.75 -14.38
C SER A 406 21.76 -25.17 -13.86
N ALA A 407 20.76 -25.76 -13.22
CA ALA A 407 20.44 -27.20 -13.30
C ALA A 407 18.98 -27.38 -12.79
N CYS A 408 17.99 -27.55 -13.66
CA CYS A 408 17.47 -28.83 -14.14
C CYS A 408 17.19 -29.86 -13.04
N PHE A 409 15.93 -29.99 -12.61
CA PHE A 409 15.29 -31.28 -12.32
C PHE A 409 13.79 -31.19 -12.59
N ALA A 410 13.28 -32.14 -13.36
CA ALA A 410 11.86 -32.40 -13.62
C ALA A 410 11.50 -33.78 -13.00
N PRO A 411 10.29 -34.31 -13.18
CA PRO A 411 9.14 -34.08 -12.31
C PRO A 411 8.58 -35.40 -11.75
N LEU A 412 7.67 -35.33 -10.77
CA LEU A 412 6.80 -36.48 -10.47
C LEU A 412 5.35 -36.04 -10.23
N HIS A 413 4.47 -36.69 -11.00
CA HIS A 413 3.02 -36.74 -10.91
C HIS A 413 2.54 -37.30 -9.57
N GLU A 414 1.40 -36.82 -9.07
CA GLU A 414 0.26 -37.73 -8.79
C GLU A 414 -1.08 -37.01 -8.63
N LYS A 415 -2.14 -37.79 -8.88
CA LYS A 415 -3.52 -37.38 -9.17
C LYS A 415 -4.37 -37.23 -7.90
N ALA A 416 -5.25 -36.22 -7.97
CA ALA A 416 -6.67 -36.18 -7.61
C ALA A 416 -7.27 -37.27 -6.70
N ILE A 417 -8.10 -36.84 -5.73
CA ILE A 417 -9.43 -37.43 -5.43
C ILE A 417 -10.36 -36.32 -4.90
N LEU A 418 -11.56 -36.30 -5.47
CA LEU A 418 -12.76 -35.54 -5.09
C LEU A 418 -13.41 -36.12 -3.84
N SER A 419 -14.03 -35.27 -3.00
CA SER A 419 -15.37 -35.59 -2.46
C SER A 419 -16.15 -34.34 -2.07
N GLN A 420 -17.43 -34.37 -2.45
CA GLN A 420 -18.47 -33.39 -2.20
C GLN A 420 -19.15 -33.65 -0.83
N SER A 421 -19.81 -32.62 -0.31
CA SER A 421 -21.17 -32.62 0.32
C SER A 421 -21.18 -31.61 1.47
N SER A 422 -21.92 -30.50 1.39
CA SER A 422 -23.37 -30.32 1.50
C SER A 422 -23.70 -29.59 2.81
N SER A 423 -24.05 -28.32 2.68
CA SER A 423 -24.69 -27.48 3.69
C SER A 423 -26.10 -27.94 4.08
N PRO A 424 -26.62 -27.51 5.24
CA PRO A 424 -27.88 -26.77 5.18
C PRO A 424 -27.95 -25.54 6.10
N LYS A 425 -28.73 -24.57 5.61
CA LYS A 425 -29.23 -23.36 6.27
C LYS A 425 -30.12 -23.69 7.49
N ARG A 426 -30.14 -22.80 8.49
CA ARG A 426 -31.39 -22.44 9.19
C ARG A 426 -31.33 -21.08 9.89
N GLU A 427 -32.50 -20.46 9.89
CA GLU A 427 -32.83 -19.05 10.16
C GLU A 427 -32.93 -18.66 11.65
N GLN A 428 -32.90 -17.34 11.82
CA GLN A 428 -33.19 -16.49 12.98
C GLN A 428 -34.44 -16.85 13.79
N THR A 429 -34.36 -16.62 15.10
CA THR A 429 -35.48 -16.10 15.93
C THR A 429 -34.94 -15.27 17.11
N TYR A 430 -35.56 -14.11 17.32
CA TYR A 430 -35.36 -13.16 18.43
C TYR A 430 -36.28 -13.52 19.62
N TYR A 431 -35.82 -13.32 20.87
CA TYR A 431 -36.34 -12.33 21.86
C TYR A 431 -35.94 -12.66 23.33
N ASN A 432 -35.43 -11.62 24.00
CA ASN A 432 -35.45 -11.26 25.44
C ASN A 432 -35.88 -12.27 26.53
N ALA A 433 -35.06 -12.35 27.60
CA ALA A 433 -35.55 -12.47 28.98
C ALA A 433 -34.56 -11.85 30.00
N PRO A 434 -35.05 -11.32 31.15
CA PRO A 434 -34.31 -10.40 32.02
C PRO A 434 -33.63 -11.04 33.23
N TYR A 435 -32.67 -10.29 33.80
CA TYR A 435 -31.89 -10.58 35.01
C TYR A 435 -32.76 -10.73 36.28
N THR A 436 -32.49 -11.78 37.05
CA THR A 436 -32.81 -11.88 38.49
C THR A 436 -31.66 -12.54 39.24
N SER A 437 -31.09 -11.84 40.21
CA SER A 437 -30.16 -12.36 41.22
C SER A 437 -30.89 -13.17 42.30
N PRO A 438 -30.21 -14.16 42.92
CA PRO A 438 -30.42 -14.34 44.35
C PRO A 438 -29.15 -14.49 45.19
N SER A 439 -29.35 -14.01 46.41
CA SER A 439 -28.61 -14.01 47.67
C SER A 439 -27.81 -15.26 48.06
N ALA A 440 -26.82 -14.98 48.91
CA ALA A 440 -25.94 -15.85 49.67
C ALA A 440 -26.61 -16.93 50.53
N SER A 441 -25.92 -18.06 50.68
CA SER A 441 -26.02 -18.96 51.83
C SER A 441 -24.67 -19.61 52.15
N THR A 442 -24.23 -19.42 53.38
CA THR A 442 -23.12 -20.04 54.12
C THR A 442 -23.24 -21.57 54.21
N ILE A 443 -22.12 -22.32 54.26
CA ILE A 443 -21.83 -23.41 55.23
C ILE A 443 -20.45 -24.09 55.00
N MET A 444 -19.65 -24.03 56.08
CA MET A 444 -18.70 -24.99 56.69
C MET A 444 -17.36 -25.44 56.08
N SER A 445 -16.34 -25.03 56.84
CA SER A 445 -14.98 -25.54 57.10
C SER A 445 -14.78 -27.06 57.26
N SER A 446 -13.65 -27.57 56.73
CA SER A 446 -12.78 -28.54 57.42
C SER A 446 -11.29 -28.33 57.05
N ALA A 447 -10.45 -28.08 58.06
CA ALA A 447 -8.97 -28.02 58.00
C ALA A 447 -8.35 -29.45 58.01
N ALA A 448 -7.08 -29.79 57.73
CA ALA A 448 -5.74 -29.17 57.62
C ALA A 448 -4.78 -30.21 56.92
N PRO A 449 -3.41 -30.14 56.90
CA PRO A 449 -2.43 -29.08 57.22
C PRO A 449 -1.22 -28.90 56.25
N HIS A 450 -0.57 -27.74 56.38
CA HIS A 450 0.87 -27.39 56.24
C HIS A 450 1.69 -27.55 54.94
N GLY A 451 2.21 -26.40 54.48
CA GLY A 451 3.49 -26.22 53.77
C GLY A 451 3.89 -24.74 53.77
N THR A 452 5.02 -24.41 54.39
CA THR A 452 5.51 -23.05 54.72
C THR A 452 6.24 -22.33 53.57
N ASN A 453 5.96 -21.04 53.31
CA ASN A 453 6.94 -19.93 53.40
C ASN A 453 6.42 -18.55 52.87
N SER A 454 6.54 -17.55 53.76
CA SER A 454 6.79 -16.09 53.64
C SER A 454 6.42 -15.33 52.35
N ALA A 455 5.71 -14.20 52.34
CA ALA A 455 5.45 -13.21 53.41
C ALA A 455 4.00 -12.69 53.32
N SER A 456 3.18 -13.02 54.31
CA SER A 456 1.88 -12.38 54.52
C SER A 456 2.00 -11.37 55.66
N SER A 457 1.40 -10.19 55.46
CA SER A 457 1.09 -9.30 56.56
C SER A 457 0.29 -10.08 57.61
N ALA A 458 0.63 -9.85 58.88
CA ALA A 458 0.30 -10.72 60.02
C ALA A 458 -1.19 -10.77 60.42
N ASN A 459 -2.14 -10.58 59.50
CA ASN A 459 -3.57 -10.72 59.78
C ASN A 459 -4.45 -11.01 58.55
N GLY A 460 -3.92 -11.45 57.39
CA GLY A 460 -4.77 -11.82 56.24
C GLY A 460 -5.73 -10.71 55.74
N GLU A 461 -5.56 -9.48 56.21
CA GLU A 461 -6.30 -8.32 55.75
C GLU A 461 -5.78 -7.94 54.37
N VAL A 462 -6.70 -7.82 53.41
CA VAL A 462 -6.41 -7.32 52.08
C VAL A 462 -5.90 -5.87 52.20
N ASP A 463 -4.69 -5.61 51.72
CA ASP A 463 -4.15 -4.25 51.68
C ASP A 463 -4.83 -3.42 50.60
N ILE A 464 -5.99 -2.85 50.95
CA ILE A 464 -6.80 -2.01 50.05
C ILE A 464 -5.97 -0.82 49.50
N LYS A 465 -4.93 -0.36 50.21
CA LYS A 465 -4.09 0.76 49.76
C LYS A 465 -3.13 0.38 48.65
N ASN A 466 -2.91 -0.92 48.42
CA ASN A 466 -1.95 -1.42 47.45
C ASN A 466 -2.53 -2.47 46.48
N LEU A 467 -3.83 -2.39 46.16
CA LEU A 467 -4.51 -3.30 45.23
C LEU A 467 -3.91 -3.29 43.81
N GLY A 468 -3.26 -2.20 43.42
CA GLY A 468 -2.58 -2.09 42.12
C GLY A 468 -1.24 -2.83 42.04
N HIS A 469 -0.84 -3.52 43.11
CA HIS A 469 0.35 -4.35 43.15
C HIS A 469 -0.03 -5.80 43.47
N VAL A 470 0.36 -6.70 42.58
CA VAL A 470 0.19 -8.14 42.78
C VAL A 470 1.57 -8.77 42.72
N GLU A 471 2.01 -9.38 43.81
CA GLU A 471 3.24 -10.17 43.80
C GLU A 471 3.01 -11.41 42.94
N THR A 472 3.93 -11.65 41.98
CA THR A 472 3.88 -12.84 41.14
C THR A 472 4.12 -14.08 42.00
N PRO A 473 3.11 -14.96 42.17
CA PRO A 473 3.27 -16.14 43.00
C PRO A 473 4.26 -17.11 42.34
N LYS A 474 5.27 -17.58 43.08
CA LYS A 474 6.24 -18.57 42.55
C LYS A 474 5.63 -19.97 42.58
N VAL A 475 5.51 -20.60 41.42
CA VAL A 475 5.04 -21.99 41.30
C VAL A 475 6.05 -22.94 41.96
N GLN A 476 5.59 -23.79 42.87
CA GLN A 476 6.43 -24.83 43.46
C GLN A 476 6.50 -26.08 42.56
N GLY A 477 7.71 -26.61 42.36
CA GLY A 477 7.96 -27.77 41.50
C GLY A 477 7.89 -27.44 40.00
N THR A 478 7.56 -28.42 39.16
CA THR A 478 7.45 -28.22 37.70
C THR A 478 6.35 -27.23 37.37
N TRP A 479 6.71 -26.17 36.65
CA TRP A 479 5.80 -25.11 36.20
C TRP A 479 4.90 -25.62 35.05
N THR A 480 3.60 -25.37 35.18
CA THR A 480 2.58 -25.54 34.12
C THR A 480 1.60 -24.37 34.18
N VAL A 481 0.88 -24.12 33.09
CA VAL A 481 -0.15 -23.06 33.01
C VAL A 481 -1.22 -23.26 34.07
N GLU A 482 -1.67 -24.50 34.32
CA GLU A 482 -2.71 -24.82 35.30
C GLU A 482 -2.28 -24.44 36.71
N LYS A 483 -1.07 -24.81 37.11
CA LYS A 483 -0.53 -24.46 38.44
C LYS A 483 -0.33 -22.95 38.59
N ALA A 484 0.08 -22.26 37.52
CA ALA A 484 0.22 -20.81 37.53
C ALA A 484 -1.14 -20.12 37.70
N LEU A 485 -2.20 -20.66 37.09
CA LEU A 485 -3.57 -20.17 37.25
C LEU A 485 -4.14 -20.43 38.64
N GLU A 486 -3.90 -21.61 39.23
CA GLU A 486 -4.38 -21.99 40.57
C GLU A 486 -3.91 -21.04 41.67
N ILE A 487 -2.67 -20.57 41.57
CA ILE A 487 -2.07 -19.67 42.56
C ILE A 487 -2.29 -18.19 42.23
N SER A 488 -2.89 -17.87 41.08
CA SER A 488 -3.14 -16.50 40.62
C SER A 488 -4.56 -16.05 41.00
N PRO A 489 -4.73 -15.07 41.90
CA PRO A 489 -6.06 -14.59 42.27
C PRO A 489 -6.81 -13.98 41.08
N GLY A 490 -8.12 -14.26 40.96
CA GLY A 490 -9.02 -13.55 40.03
C GLY A 490 -9.11 -14.08 38.59
N THR A 491 -8.48 -15.21 38.27
CA THR A 491 -8.39 -15.76 36.89
C THR A 491 -9.58 -16.63 36.46
N ALA A 492 -10.50 -16.96 37.37
CA ALA A 492 -11.57 -17.94 37.13
C ALA A 492 -12.95 -17.28 36.94
N GLY A 493 -13.19 -16.67 35.78
CA GLY A 493 -14.56 -16.49 35.27
C GLY A 493 -15.00 -17.73 34.49
N PRO A 494 -16.29 -18.12 34.48
CA PRO A 494 -16.76 -19.23 33.65
C PRO A 494 -16.44 -18.95 32.18
N ALA A 495 -15.78 -19.91 31.52
CA ALA A 495 -15.51 -19.86 30.10
C ALA A 495 -16.82 -20.07 29.33
N ASP A 496 -17.57 -18.98 29.10
CA ASP A 496 -18.67 -19.02 28.13
C ASP A 496 -18.07 -19.15 26.72
N ALA A 497 -18.52 -20.19 25.99
CA ALA A 497 -18.04 -20.47 24.65
C ALA A 497 -18.20 -19.25 23.74
N GLY A 498 -17.09 -18.75 23.20
CA GLY A 498 -17.06 -17.60 22.29
C GLY A 498 -16.90 -16.22 22.93
N SER A 499 -16.77 -16.10 24.26
CA SER A 499 -16.57 -14.82 24.96
C SER A 499 -15.08 -14.48 25.14
N PRO A 500 -14.62 -13.25 24.80
CA PRO A 500 -13.26 -12.80 25.08
C PRO A 500 -13.03 -12.35 26.54
N LEU A 501 -14.06 -12.37 27.40
CA LEU A 501 -13.96 -11.87 28.79
C LEU A 501 -12.85 -12.54 29.61
N PRO A 502 -12.64 -13.88 29.56
CA PRO A 502 -11.53 -14.51 30.30
C PRO A 502 -10.16 -13.98 29.90
N TYR A 503 -9.97 -13.68 28.62
CA TYR A 503 -8.75 -13.05 28.12
C TYR A 503 -8.57 -11.63 28.71
N PHE A 504 -9.63 -10.82 28.76
CA PHE A 504 -9.57 -9.47 29.36
C PHE A 504 -9.20 -9.48 30.84
N HIS A 505 -9.68 -10.47 31.60
CA HIS A 505 -9.29 -10.65 32.99
C HIS A 505 -7.83 -11.07 33.12
N LEU A 506 -7.34 -11.95 32.25
CA LEU A 506 -5.95 -12.41 32.31
C LEU A 506 -4.94 -11.28 32.02
N ILE A 507 -5.17 -10.48 30.97
CA ILE A 507 -4.22 -9.43 30.56
C ILE A 507 -4.10 -8.28 31.56
N GLU A 508 -5.06 -8.13 32.48
CA GLU A 508 -4.96 -7.16 33.57
C GLU A 508 -3.68 -7.35 34.41
N ARG A 509 -3.20 -8.59 34.50
CA ARG A 509 -1.98 -8.94 35.24
C ARG A 509 -0.75 -8.22 34.73
N LEU A 510 -0.68 -7.91 33.44
CA LEU A 510 0.42 -7.13 32.88
C LEU A 510 0.52 -5.72 33.50
N LYS A 511 -0.60 -5.17 34.00
CA LYS A 511 -0.65 -3.85 34.66
C LYS A 511 -0.24 -3.92 36.13
N THR A 512 -0.45 -5.05 36.79
CA THR A 512 -0.18 -5.23 38.23
C THR A 512 1.19 -5.82 38.51
N THR A 513 1.74 -6.59 37.58
CA THR A 513 3.07 -7.18 37.68
C THR A 513 4.12 -6.13 37.37
N LYS A 514 5.03 -5.88 38.32
CA LYS A 514 6.10 -4.89 38.21
C LYS A 514 7.36 -5.53 37.63
N ARG A 515 8.11 -4.75 36.83
CA ARG A 515 9.37 -5.21 36.25
C ARG A 515 10.40 -5.47 37.36
N GLU A 516 10.79 -6.72 37.54
CA GLU A 516 11.63 -7.23 38.63
C GLU A 516 13.07 -6.68 38.53
N GLY A 517 13.53 -6.35 37.33
CA GLY A 517 14.81 -5.68 37.10
C GLY A 517 15.01 -4.44 37.96
N TRP A 518 14.00 -3.57 38.08
CA TRP A 518 14.06 -2.34 38.88
C TRP A 518 13.97 -2.59 40.38
N ARG A 519 13.27 -3.65 40.80
CA ARG A 519 13.09 -3.95 42.23
C ARG A 519 14.40 -4.32 42.91
N ARG A 520 15.35 -4.89 42.16
CA ARG A 520 16.73 -5.16 42.61
C ARG A 520 17.47 -3.89 43.08
N PHE A 521 17.04 -2.73 42.59
CA PHE A 521 17.56 -1.41 42.96
C PHE A 521 16.70 -0.66 43.99
N GLY A 522 15.78 -1.36 44.66
CA GLY A 522 14.90 -0.78 45.68
C GLY A 522 13.70 0.00 45.11
N ILE A 523 13.45 -0.07 43.80
CA ILE A 523 12.31 0.61 43.15
C ILE A 523 11.06 -0.27 43.28
N ALA A 524 10.39 -0.21 44.43
CA ALA A 524 9.24 -1.07 44.73
C ALA A 524 7.95 -0.75 43.94
N ARG A 525 7.80 0.49 43.46
CA ARG A 525 6.63 0.94 42.66
C ARG A 525 7.06 1.42 41.28
N GLY A 526 7.92 0.64 40.64
CA GLY A 526 8.36 0.89 39.28
C GLY A 526 7.26 0.63 38.25
N GLU A 527 7.68 0.67 36.99
CA GLU A 527 6.84 0.37 35.84
C GLU A 527 6.35 -1.08 35.90
N SER A 528 5.15 -1.29 35.36
CA SER A 528 4.62 -2.61 35.07
C SER A 528 5.04 -3.07 33.67
N ILE A 529 4.81 -4.34 33.37
CA ILE A 529 5.01 -4.90 32.04
C ILE A 529 4.17 -4.14 31.00
N ALA A 530 2.93 -3.79 31.36
CA ALA A 530 2.05 -3.00 30.50
C ALA A 530 2.56 -1.57 30.26
N ASP A 531 3.19 -0.93 31.25
CA ASP A 531 3.75 0.42 31.10
C ASP A 531 4.90 0.42 30.06
N HIS A 532 5.79 -0.58 30.17
CA HIS A 532 6.89 -0.83 29.24
C HIS A 532 6.37 -1.06 27.80
N MET A 533 5.48 -2.04 27.62
CA MET A 533 4.90 -2.37 26.31
C MET A 533 4.13 -1.19 25.70
N TYR A 534 3.44 -0.39 26.52
CA TYR A 534 2.72 0.80 26.07
C TYR A 534 3.68 1.86 25.51
N ARG A 535 4.76 2.18 26.22
CA ARG A 535 5.74 3.16 25.75
C ARG A 535 6.45 2.66 24.49
N MET A 536 6.81 1.37 24.42
CA MET A 536 7.35 0.78 23.19
C MET A 536 6.43 1.00 21.99
N SER A 537 5.12 0.75 22.16
CA SER A 537 4.14 0.95 21.10
C SER A 537 4.10 2.40 20.62
N LEU A 538 4.17 3.37 21.54
CA LEU A 538 4.28 4.79 21.17
C LEU A 538 5.60 5.12 20.44
N LEU A 539 6.73 4.56 20.89
CA LEU A 539 8.03 4.76 20.24
C LEU A 539 8.03 4.22 18.80
N SER A 540 7.35 3.11 18.56
CA SER A 540 7.26 2.50 17.23
C SER A 540 6.60 3.39 16.17
N MET A 541 5.79 4.37 16.60
CA MET A 541 5.17 5.36 15.71
C MET A 541 6.17 6.38 15.14
N LEU A 542 7.38 6.46 15.72
CA LEU A 542 8.40 7.45 15.40
C LEU A 542 9.55 6.86 14.56
N ALA A 543 9.29 5.79 13.82
CA ALA A 543 10.27 5.16 12.95
C ALA A 543 10.97 6.22 12.05
N PRO A 544 12.32 6.25 12.00
CA PRO A 544 13.06 7.21 11.19
C PRO A 544 12.62 7.17 9.71
N PRO A 545 12.61 8.29 8.97
CA PRO A 545 12.15 8.32 7.58
C PRO A 545 12.87 7.34 6.63
N ALA A 546 14.12 6.98 6.94
CA ALA A 546 14.89 5.99 6.19
C ALA A 546 14.41 4.54 6.41
N LEU A 547 13.77 4.28 7.56
CA LEU A 547 13.31 2.96 7.99
C LEU A 547 11.80 2.78 7.80
N ALA A 548 11.00 3.82 8.06
CA ALA A 548 9.54 3.76 8.06
C ALA A 548 8.90 3.18 6.78
N PRO A 549 9.36 3.48 5.55
CA PRO A 549 8.79 2.91 4.32
C PRO A 549 9.02 1.39 4.15
N ARG A 550 9.91 0.81 4.97
CA ARG A 550 10.31 -0.61 4.92
C ARG A 550 9.70 -1.43 6.05
N LEU A 551 8.97 -0.79 6.97
CA LEU A 551 8.34 -1.42 8.12
C LEU A 551 6.82 -1.50 7.92
N ASP A 552 6.21 -2.55 8.45
CA ASP A 552 4.78 -2.54 8.75
C ASP A 552 4.59 -1.97 10.15
N LEU A 553 4.38 -0.64 10.24
CA LEU A 553 4.24 0.06 11.52
C LEU A 553 3.03 -0.43 12.32
N ALA A 554 1.93 -0.81 11.65
CA ALA A 554 0.75 -1.32 12.33
C ALA A 554 1.06 -2.65 13.02
N ARG A 555 1.80 -3.53 12.33
CA ARG A 555 2.26 -4.80 12.89
C ARG A 555 3.31 -4.62 13.97
N CYS A 556 4.27 -3.69 13.82
CA CYS A 556 5.23 -3.34 14.88
C CYS A 556 4.53 -2.83 16.16
N MET A 557 3.53 -1.95 16.03
CA MET A 557 2.75 -1.46 17.18
C MET A 557 2.03 -2.60 17.91
N LYS A 558 1.41 -3.53 17.17
CA LYS A 558 0.78 -4.73 17.74
C LYS A 558 1.81 -5.64 18.41
N MET A 559 2.96 -5.86 17.78
CA MET A 559 4.04 -6.69 18.33
C MET A 559 4.56 -6.13 19.66
N CYS A 560 4.75 -4.81 19.77
CA CYS A 560 5.10 -4.15 21.04
C CYS A 560 4.07 -4.48 22.15
N LEU A 561 2.78 -4.49 21.80
CA LEU A 561 1.68 -4.80 22.74
C LEU A 561 1.46 -6.30 22.99
N ILE A 562 2.21 -7.19 22.33
CA ILE A 562 2.01 -8.63 22.40
C ILE A 562 3.24 -9.37 22.95
N HIS A 563 4.46 -8.89 22.70
CA HIS A 563 5.68 -9.69 22.91
C HIS A 563 5.83 -10.26 24.33
N ASP A 564 5.58 -9.46 25.37
CA ASP A 564 5.64 -9.89 26.78
C ASP A 564 4.27 -10.36 27.34
N MET A 565 3.27 -10.63 26.49
CA MET A 565 1.94 -11.06 26.95
C MET A 565 1.98 -12.38 27.75
N ALA A 566 2.95 -13.24 27.46
CA ALA A 566 3.19 -14.47 28.21
C ALA A 566 3.53 -14.24 29.69
N GLU A 567 4.13 -13.08 30.01
CA GLU A 567 4.48 -12.72 31.37
C GLU A 567 3.25 -12.50 32.28
N SER A 568 2.06 -12.42 31.70
CA SER A 568 0.80 -12.46 32.46
C SER A 568 0.68 -13.69 33.36
N LEU A 569 1.26 -14.83 32.99
CA LEU A 569 1.34 -16.04 33.83
C LEU A 569 2.76 -16.45 34.19
N VAL A 570 3.71 -16.26 33.30
CA VAL A 570 5.12 -16.61 33.55
C VAL A 570 5.75 -15.71 34.60
N GLY A 571 5.33 -14.43 34.65
CA GLY A 571 6.00 -13.36 35.38
C GLY A 571 7.20 -12.81 34.62
N ASP A 572 7.72 -11.67 35.09
CA ASP A 572 8.95 -11.06 34.58
C ASP A 572 10.17 -11.81 35.13
N ILE A 573 10.64 -12.81 34.38
CA ILE A 573 11.81 -13.62 34.75
C ILE A 573 13.07 -12.90 34.26
N THR A 574 13.93 -12.54 35.23
CA THR A 574 15.20 -11.87 34.97
C THR A 574 16.36 -12.87 34.90
N PRO A 575 17.53 -12.51 34.33
CA PRO A 575 18.69 -13.40 34.26
C PRO A 575 19.16 -13.95 35.62
N VAL A 576 18.88 -13.22 36.72
CA VAL A 576 19.30 -13.60 38.07
C VAL A 576 18.37 -14.60 38.77
N ASP A 577 17.22 -14.94 38.16
CA ASP A 577 16.23 -15.86 38.75
C ASP A 577 16.58 -17.35 38.56
N GLY A 578 17.67 -17.67 37.85
CA GLY A 578 18.19 -19.02 37.72
C GLY A 578 17.34 -19.98 36.87
N VAL A 579 16.40 -19.46 36.08
CA VAL A 579 15.60 -20.24 35.12
C VAL A 579 16.35 -20.30 33.79
N ALA A 580 16.66 -21.51 33.32
CA ALA A 580 17.34 -21.69 32.04
C ALA A 580 16.49 -21.16 30.87
N LYS A 581 17.13 -20.51 29.89
CA LYS A 581 16.46 -19.91 28.72
C LYS A 581 15.51 -20.87 27.97
N PRO A 582 15.86 -22.14 27.69
CA PRO A 582 14.91 -23.08 27.06
C PRO A 582 13.66 -23.33 27.90
N GLU A 583 13.79 -23.33 29.23
CA GLU A 583 12.67 -23.48 30.15
C GLU A 583 11.82 -22.21 30.18
N LYS A 584 12.43 -21.01 30.18
CA LYS A 584 11.70 -19.75 30.03
C LYS A 584 10.86 -19.75 28.74
N ASN A 585 11.49 -20.00 27.61
CA ASN A 585 10.82 -20.03 26.30
C ASN A 585 9.69 -21.06 26.25
N ARG A 586 9.85 -22.23 26.87
CA ARG A 586 8.79 -23.25 26.98
C ARG A 586 7.58 -22.70 27.73
N ARG A 587 7.78 -22.07 28.90
CA ARG A 587 6.69 -21.49 29.70
C ARG A 587 5.96 -20.39 28.96
N GLU A 588 6.70 -19.56 28.23
CA GLU A 588 6.13 -18.47 27.45
C GLU A 588 5.30 -19.00 26.28
N ALA A 589 5.84 -19.96 25.53
CA ALA A 589 5.13 -20.61 24.43
C ALA A 589 3.85 -21.33 24.91
N GLU A 590 3.91 -22.06 26.03
CA GLU A 590 2.73 -22.72 26.62
C GLU A 590 1.68 -21.70 27.07
N THR A 591 2.10 -20.57 27.64
CA THR A 591 1.19 -19.48 28.02
C THR A 591 0.53 -18.86 26.80
N MET A 592 1.30 -18.57 25.75
CA MET A 592 0.74 -18.01 24.51
C MET A 592 -0.20 -18.99 23.82
N ASP A 593 0.10 -20.28 23.83
CA ASP A 593 -0.81 -21.31 23.33
C ASP A 593 -2.11 -21.34 24.15
N TYR A 594 -2.04 -21.25 25.47
CA TYR A 594 -3.24 -21.13 26.31
C TYR A 594 -4.06 -19.87 25.98
N ILE A 595 -3.43 -18.71 25.88
CA ILE A 595 -4.11 -17.44 25.54
C ILE A 595 -4.79 -17.56 24.17
N THR A 596 -4.05 -18.02 23.17
CA THR A 596 -4.47 -17.94 21.77
C THR A 596 -5.39 -19.07 21.35
N LYS A 597 -5.18 -20.29 21.88
CA LYS A 597 -5.96 -21.49 21.53
C LYS A 597 -7.07 -21.77 22.54
N ASN A 598 -6.86 -21.53 23.82
CA ASN A 598 -7.87 -21.86 24.84
C ASN A 598 -8.79 -20.67 25.11
N LEU A 599 -8.24 -19.50 25.46
CA LEU A 599 -9.07 -18.32 25.76
C LEU A 599 -9.69 -17.71 24.52
N LEU A 600 -8.91 -17.59 23.43
CA LEU A 600 -9.35 -16.94 22.21
C LEU A 600 -9.75 -17.90 21.07
N GLY A 601 -9.50 -19.21 21.21
CA GLY A 601 -9.70 -20.16 20.10
C GLY A 601 -11.15 -20.33 19.64
N SER A 602 -12.12 -20.05 20.52
CA SER A 602 -13.55 -20.04 20.15
C SER A 602 -14.11 -18.65 19.86
N VAL A 603 -13.37 -17.60 20.21
CA VAL A 603 -13.78 -16.20 20.05
C VAL A 603 -13.72 -15.83 18.58
N TYR A 604 -14.87 -15.49 17.99
CA TYR A 604 -14.99 -15.13 16.57
C TYR A 604 -14.32 -16.12 15.61
N GLY A 605 -14.42 -17.43 15.91
CA GLY A 605 -13.81 -18.48 15.10
C GLY A 605 -12.29 -18.64 15.27
N GLY A 606 -11.70 -18.07 16.33
CA GLY A 606 -10.28 -18.24 16.66
C GLY A 606 -9.34 -17.28 15.91
N ILE A 607 -9.88 -16.43 15.04
CA ILE A 607 -9.11 -15.48 14.22
C ILE A 607 -8.23 -14.56 15.08
N PRO A 608 -8.74 -13.92 16.16
CA PRO A 608 -7.90 -13.05 16.98
C PRO A 608 -6.75 -13.79 17.68
N GLY A 609 -7.01 -15.02 18.13
CA GLY A 609 -5.99 -15.87 18.74
C GLY A 609 -4.88 -16.24 17.76
N ALA A 610 -5.25 -16.61 16.53
CA ALA A 610 -4.29 -16.93 15.48
C ALA A 610 -3.39 -15.73 15.13
N GLU A 611 -3.96 -14.53 14.98
CA GLU A 611 -3.20 -13.31 14.69
C GLU A 611 -2.22 -12.97 15.81
N ILE A 612 -2.66 -13.01 17.08
CA ILE A 612 -1.79 -12.76 18.25
C ILE A 612 -0.64 -13.77 18.29
N ARG A 613 -0.92 -15.06 18.05
CA ARG A 613 0.08 -16.12 18.08
C ARG A 613 1.15 -15.95 17.00
N GLU A 614 0.73 -15.54 15.81
CA GLU A 614 1.61 -15.27 14.66
C GLU A 614 2.54 -14.09 14.93
N ILE A 615 1.99 -12.96 15.40
CA ILE A 615 2.78 -11.76 15.73
C ILE A 615 3.77 -12.04 16.85
N TRP A 616 3.34 -12.76 17.89
CA TRP A 616 4.24 -13.17 18.97
C TRP A 616 5.37 -14.08 18.45
N GLN A 617 5.05 -15.04 17.58
CA GLN A 617 6.08 -15.92 16.99
C GLN A 617 7.09 -15.14 16.15
N GLU A 618 6.66 -14.15 15.38
CA GLU A 618 7.57 -13.33 14.58
C GLU A 618 8.56 -12.54 15.45
N TYR A 619 8.12 -12.04 16.60
CA TYR A 619 9.01 -11.43 17.58
C TYR A 619 10.04 -12.44 18.09
N GLU A 620 9.57 -13.63 18.48
CA GLU A 620 10.43 -14.69 19.03
C GLU A 620 11.44 -15.24 18.02
N ASP A 621 11.02 -15.42 16.77
CA ASP A 621 11.88 -15.86 15.68
C ASP A 621 12.99 -14.85 15.40
N SER A 622 12.73 -13.54 15.59
CA SER A 622 13.71 -12.46 15.45
C SER A 622 14.44 -12.46 14.09
N GLN A 623 13.70 -12.66 13.00
CA GLN A 623 14.26 -12.73 11.63
C GLN A 623 13.84 -11.58 10.72
N THR A 624 12.71 -10.93 11.00
CA THR A 624 12.12 -9.93 10.11
C THR A 624 12.63 -8.54 10.46
N LEU A 625 12.58 -7.61 9.50
CA LEU A 625 12.91 -6.22 9.79
C LEU A 625 11.98 -5.61 10.86
N ASN A 626 10.71 -6.02 10.87
CA ASN A 626 9.74 -5.60 11.88
C ASN A 626 10.15 -6.09 13.28
N SER A 627 10.51 -7.37 13.44
CA SER A 627 10.92 -7.89 14.74
C SER A 627 12.26 -7.31 15.18
N HIS A 628 13.22 -7.12 14.26
CA HIS A 628 14.46 -6.41 14.61
C HIS A 628 14.21 -4.99 15.12
N TYR A 629 13.31 -4.25 14.48
CA TYR A 629 12.94 -2.91 14.93
C TYR A 629 12.30 -2.94 16.32
N VAL A 630 11.35 -3.85 16.57
CA VAL A 630 10.68 -3.97 17.87
C VAL A 630 11.64 -4.43 18.97
N HIS A 631 12.59 -5.32 18.68
CA HIS A 631 13.68 -5.70 19.58
C HIS A 631 14.59 -4.52 19.94
N ASP A 632 14.83 -3.60 19.02
CA ASP A 632 15.58 -2.38 19.33
C ASP A 632 14.75 -1.41 20.19
N LEU A 633 13.42 -1.35 19.98
CA LEU A 633 12.52 -0.55 20.80
C LEU A 633 12.42 -1.07 22.24
N ASP A 634 12.42 -2.39 22.46
CA ASP A 634 12.45 -3.01 23.79
C ASP A 634 13.67 -2.51 24.59
N LYS A 635 14.86 -2.58 23.98
CA LYS A 635 16.10 -2.05 24.57
C LYS A 635 16.07 -0.54 24.75
N MET A 636 15.53 0.20 23.78
CA MET A 636 15.43 1.65 23.85
C MET A 636 14.53 2.10 25.00
N GLU A 637 13.42 1.40 25.23
CA GLU A 637 12.51 1.66 26.33
C GLU A 637 13.21 1.44 27.67
N LEU A 638 13.91 0.31 27.85
CA LEU A 638 14.71 0.03 29.03
C LEU A 638 15.73 1.14 29.34
N LEU A 639 16.46 1.60 28.33
CA LEU A 639 17.44 2.69 28.47
C LEU A 639 16.77 4.03 28.84
N LEU A 640 15.64 4.35 28.22
CA LEU A 640 14.87 5.56 28.56
C LEU A 640 14.40 5.49 30.01
N GLN A 641 13.85 4.35 30.42
CA GLN A 641 13.32 4.19 31.77
C GLN A 641 14.42 4.22 32.84
N MET A 642 15.61 3.67 32.54
CA MET A 642 16.82 3.84 33.34
C MET A 642 17.09 5.33 33.60
N MET A 643 17.22 6.13 32.53
CA MET A 643 17.49 7.58 32.63
C MET A 643 16.41 8.31 33.44
N GLU A 644 15.14 7.97 33.23
CA GLU A 644 14.02 8.56 33.97
C GLU A 644 14.11 8.29 35.48
N TYR A 645 14.50 7.08 35.89
CA TYR A 645 14.68 6.77 37.30
C TYR A 645 15.92 7.42 37.90
N GLU A 646 17.04 7.51 37.20
CA GLU A 646 18.23 8.21 37.67
C GLU A 646 17.98 9.70 37.87
N LYS A 647 17.30 10.35 36.92
CA LYS A 647 16.86 11.75 37.04
C LYS A 647 15.96 11.97 38.26
N ARG A 648 14.95 11.10 38.45
CA ARG A 648 14.03 11.18 39.62
C ARG A 648 14.74 10.87 40.93
N GLY A 649 15.74 9.98 40.89
CA GLY A 649 16.64 9.67 41.99
C GLY A 649 17.66 10.78 42.27
N GLN A 650 17.73 11.81 41.42
CA GLN A 650 18.65 12.95 41.53
C GLN A 650 20.12 12.52 41.66
N GLY A 651 20.53 11.51 40.89
CA GLY A 651 21.91 11.00 40.88
C GLY A 651 22.30 10.21 42.14
N LYS A 652 21.34 9.81 42.97
CA LYS A 652 21.58 8.95 44.16
C LYS A 652 21.47 7.46 43.87
N LEU A 653 21.05 7.11 42.66
CA LEU A 653 20.85 5.74 42.21
C LEU A 653 21.47 5.63 40.83
N ASP A 654 22.50 4.81 40.72
CA ASP A 654 23.16 4.47 39.45
C ASP A 654 22.58 3.16 38.94
N LEU A 655 21.98 3.22 37.75
CA LEU A 655 21.35 2.10 37.06
C LEU A 655 22.15 1.72 35.80
N GLY A 656 23.42 2.15 35.71
CA GLY A 656 24.25 1.98 34.53
C GLY A 656 24.55 0.53 34.14
N GLU A 657 24.23 -0.47 34.98
CA GLU A 657 24.27 -1.88 34.56
C GLU A 657 23.37 -2.14 33.33
N PHE A 658 22.27 -1.40 33.18
CA PHE A 658 21.38 -1.54 32.04
C PHE A 658 21.92 -0.88 30.77
N ALA A 659 22.90 0.02 30.86
CA ALA A 659 23.48 0.69 29.69
C ALA A 659 24.11 -0.28 28.69
N TYR A 660 24.50 -1.48 29.15
CA TYR A 660 25.03 -2.56 28.33
C TYR A 660 24.14 -2.92 27.14
N VAL A 661 22.80 -2.86 27.27
CA VAL A 661 21.90 -3.26 26.17
C VAL A 661 22.04 -2.38 24.92
N ALA A 662 22.61 -1.19 25.04
CA ALA A 662 22.95 -0.33 23.90
C ALA A 662 23.89 -1.03 22.89
N THR A 663 24.72 -1.97 23.36
CA THR A 663 25.62 -2.77 22.51
C THR A 663 24.89 -3.80 21.65
N LYS A 664 23.62 -4.08 21.96
CA LYS A 664 22.79 -5.12 21.31
C LYS A 664 21.76 -4.56 20.33
N PHE A 665 21.83 -3.26 20.00
CA PHE A 665 21.01 -2.67 18.94
C PHE A 665 21.43 -3.21 17.57
N MET A 666 20.45 -3.59 16.76
CA MET A 666 20.69 -4.20 15.44
C MET A 666 20.63 -3.19 14.30
N LEU A 667 19.70 -2.23 14.36
CA LEU A 667 19.49 -1.28 13.30
C LEU A 667 20.33 0.00 13.54
N PRO A 668 21.06 0.50 12.52
CA PRO A 668 21.81 1.73 12.65
C PRO A 668 20.94 2.92 13.07
N GLU A 669 19.71 3.01 12.55
CA GLU A 669 18.83 4.15 12.75
C GLU A 669 18.31 4.26 14.19
N THR A 670 18.04 3.14 14.86
CA THR A 670 17.63 3.10 16.28
C THR A 670 18.83 3.22 17.22
N LYS A 671 20.00 2.71 16.80
CA LYS A 671 21.25 2.88 17.55
C LYS A 671 21.61 4.35 17.75
N GLU A 672 21.33 5.20 16.77
CA GLU A 672 21.52 6.66 16.91
C GLU A 672 20.73 7.25 18.10
N TRP A 673 19.53 6.72 18.39
CA TRP A 673 18.74 7.14 19.55
C TRP A 673 19.38 6.71 20.87
N ALA A 674 19.87 5.48 20.94
CA ALA A 674 20.58 4.97 22.11
C ALA A 674 21.86 5.79 22.38
N ASP A 675 22.65 6.06 21.34
CA ASP A 675 23.87 6.87 21.43
C ASP A 675 23.58 8.30 21.90
N ALA A 676 22.48 8.90 21.44
CA ALA A 676 22.05 10.21 21.89
C ALA A 676 21.64 10.23 23.37
N LEU A 677 20.89 9.22 23.81
CA LEU A 677 20.46 9.09 25.20
C LEU A 677 21.63 8.82 26.15
N LEU A 678 22.60 8.00 25.76
CA LEU A 678 23.80 7.76 26.58
C LEU A 678 24.62 9.03 26.73
N LYS A 679 24.75 9.86 25.69
CA LYS A 679 25.37 11.19 25.82
C LYS A 679 24.60 12.11 26.77
N GLU A 680 23.27 12.05 26.76
CA GLU A 680 22.43 12.79 27.71
C GLU A 680 22.68 12.32 29.15
N ARG A 681 22.83 11.01 29.35
CA ARG A 681 23.16 10.41 30.65
C ARG A 681 24.53 10.85 31.16
N GLU A 682 25.56 10.81 30.32
CA GLU A 682 26.90 11.31 30.66
C GLU A 682 26.85 12.79 31.10
N HIS A 683 26.06 13.60 30.40
CA HIS A 683 25.88 15.01 30.77
C HIS A 683 25.18 15.18 32.12
N PHE A 684 24.19 14.34 32.43
CA PHE A 684 23.46 14.37 33.69
C PHE A 684 24.35 14.04 34.88
N TRP A 685 25.18 13.00 34.79
CA TRP A 685 26.10 12.61 35.86
C TRP A 685 27.32 13.55 35.97
N GLY A 686 27.73 14.16 34.87
CA GLY A 686 28.79 15.17 34.85
C GLY A 686 30.11 14.60 35.38
N THR A 687 30.61 15.15 36.49
CA THR A 687 31.85 14.67 37.13
C THR A 687 31.62 13.66 38.25
N GLN A 688 30.36 13.26 38.51
CA GLN A 688 30.06 12.26 39.52
C GLN A 688 30.43 10.86 39.01
N GLN A 689 30.97 10.03 39.89
CA GLN A 689 31.32 8.66 39.56
C GLN A 689 30.04 7.86 39.30
N HIS A 690 29.98 7.20 38.15
CA HIS A 690 28.88 6.33 37.75
C HIS A 690 29.39 5.29 36.73
N VAL A 691 28.59 4.27 36.45
CA VAL A 691 28.89 3.21 35.48
C VAL A 691 28.66 3.74 34.06
N HIS A 692 29.67 3.63 33.18
CA HIS A 692 29.65 4.15 31.81
C HIS A 692 29.36 3.05 30.78
N GLY A 693 28.58 3.38 29.74
CA GLY A 693 28.44 2.58 28.51
C GLY A 693 28.67 1.06 28.62
N GLU A 694 29.72 0.57 27.95
CA GLU A 694 30.14 -0.84 27.93
C GLU A 694 30.77 -1.32 29.25
N ASP A 695 31.24 -0.39 30.10
CA ASP A 695 31.62 -0.66 31.49
C ASP A 695 30.40 -1.00 32.36
N GLY A 696 29.17 -0.95 31.83
CA GLY A 696 28.02 -1.68 32.40
C GLY A 696 28.34 -3.15 32.70
N ILE A 697 29.29 -3.74 31.96
CA ILE A 697 29.82 -5.08 32.17
C ILE A 697 30.95 -5.08 33.23
N GLU A 698 31.91 -4.16 33.15
CA GLU A 698 33.14 -4.17 33.97
C GLU A 698 33.02 -3.43 35.32
N GLY A 699 32.00 -2.57 35.48
CA GLY A 699 31.81 -1.63 36.58
C GLY A 699 30.98 -2.13 37.76
N GLY A 700 30.62 -3.42 37.83
CA GLY A 700 29.90 -3.95 39.00
C GLY A 700 29.23 -5.32 38.85
N VAL A 701 29.27 -5.95 37.68
CA VAL A 701 28.66 -7.26 37.44
C VAL A 701 29.74 -8.35 37.57
N GLN A 702 29.54 -9.34 38.46
CA GLN A 702 30.47 -10.47 38.59
C GLN A 702 30.48 -11.31 37.30
N GLU A 703 31.63 -11.95 36.96
CA GLU A 703 31.83 -12.69 35.69
C GLU A 703 30.76 -13.77 35.40
N ASP A 704 30.18 -14.36 36.46
CA ASP A 704 29.09 -15.33 36.37
C ASP A 704 27.76 -14.70 35.87
N ARG A 705 27.50 -13.45 36.26
CA ARG A 705 26.34 -12.67 35.80
C ARG A 705 26.51 -12.13 34.38
N ARG A 706 27.76 -11.94 33.92
CA ARG A 706 28.06 -11.57 32.53
C ARG A 706 27.63 -12.67 31.56
N GLN A 707 28.05 -13.91 31.79
CA GLN A 707 27.65 -15.05 30.96
C GLN A 707 26.12 -15.23 30.93
N GLN A 708 25.44 -15.00 32.06
CA GLN A 708 23.98 -15.08 32.13
C GLN A 708 23.28 -13.98 31.31
N GLN A 709 23.82 -12.76 31.30
CA GLN A 709 23.29 -11.67 30.47
C GLN A 709 23.55 -11.92 28.98
N ASP A 710 24.75 -12.41 28.64
CA ASP A 710 25.09 -12.77 27.27
C ASP A 710 24.20 -13.89 26.76
N ASP A 711 24.03 -14.98 27.52
CA ASP A 711 23.10 -16.07 27.16
C ASP A 711 21.64 -15.60 27.03
N TYR A 712 21.23 -14.63 27.86
CA TYR A 712 19.88 -14.05 27.81
C TYR A 712 19.67 -13.24 26.52
N TYR A 713 20.59 -12.33 26.19
CA TYR A 713 20.47 -11.42 25.04
C TYR A 713 21.03 -11.96 23.72
N GLU A 714 21.88 -12.99 23.72
CA GLU A 714 22.31 -13.72 22.51
C GLU A 714 21.19 -14.68 22.08
N ARG A 715 20.46 -14.34 21.01
CA ARG A 715 19.52 -15.24 20.35
C ARG A 715 20.19 -15.84 19.10
N LYS A 716 20.11 -17.16 18.95
CA LYS A 716 20.62 -17.93 17.79
C LYS A 716 19.59 -17.97 16.67
#